data_AF-A0A2E0DX77-F1
#
_entry.id   AF-A0A2E0DX77-F1
#
_cell.length_a   1.000
_cell.length_b   1.000
_cell.length_c   1.000
_cell.angle_alpha   90.00
_cell.angle_beta   90.00
_cell.angle_gamma   90.00
#
_symmetry.space_group_name_H-M   'P 1'
#
loop_
_entity.id
_entity.type
_entity.pdbx_description
1 polymer ?
#
loop_
_entity_poly.entity_id
_entity_poly.type
_entity_poly.pdbx_seq_one_letter_code
_entity_poly.pdbx_strand_id
1 'polypeptide(L)'
;MKRKLLLITVALIGIAVFAGWWFLLRDDSPPPPDLESAIQIASTAQMATTTTNSATVPSTTLTPTSTTKAPSTIAPTSTTQDLDPNEETDIAGTWSVDTTIGSFGIDESTSSFVGFRIQEVLARGIGEVTAVGRTPLVDGTLNFVEGSLTKAEIIADLTELRTDRSMRDSKVQSALNTSTHPNAVFVLDETITLNNSKIIDSTVPGSLTVNGLTNQIEVELQAQLVGQIITVVGKFEVTLSDYEVEAPSASVVVSVEDTAIVEFQLFFVEATSTDSTSAVATTTTMDPLTIENVEQLNDYIAKAATFDQSGADWLLPDNLEPSAGGAPGFTRYVFRQTSAGVVPTLVEGPIGPQYRCQEESLPCSYLELKELLKSNSPIPEQMGLSPEELAELVSELDLLNEFLIEHADVNNACANGYISDQIQTPNMGSHFYRLDLFNDGFDPGNPEILLYAVADGTVPEGSIGRCNNGVWDGKPMVLVGSAFMSTPDISEGSITDNDVYKHPEGFTGDLDNWHVHLNLCRRNSQGSDTFVPREECETLGGQFHEALGWMMHAWADSEHDNQLGVFSMWNPTIAPFGDTNTVEDRALVRGEDFPENAKQSLVTNFAFEDEIEVEAGQSVYFNNSDSVPHTVSAGTPDKPELQEFDSGVLNPGDNFQIDTSKPGSYPLFCALHPDMTALLIVN
;
A
#
# COMPACT_ATOMS: atom_id res chain seq x y z
N MET A 1 67.55 -0.58 -19.43
CA MET A 1 66.47 -0.44 -18.41
C MET A 1 65.99 0.99 -18.22
N LYS A 2 66.87 1.99 -18.07
CA LYS A 2 66.48 3.40 -17.81
C LYS A 2 65.57 4.06 -18.87
N ARG A 3 65.72 3.73 -20.16
CA ARG A 3 64.91 4.31 -21.25
C ARG A 3 63.47 3.77 -21.33
N LYS A 4 63.25 2.51 -20.91
CA LYS A 4 61.91 1.91 -20.80
C LYS A 4 61.16 2.44 -19.59
N LEU A 5 61.86 2.68 -18.47
CA LEU A 5 61.26 3.25 -17.26
C LEU A 5 60.79 4.69 -17.51
N LEU A 6 61.59 5.52 -18.20
CA LEU A 6 61.23 6.91 -18.53
C LEU A 6 59.98 7.02 -19.42
N LEU A 7 59.83 6.11 -20.40
CA LEU A 7 58.66 6.09 -21.29
C LEU A 7 57.38 5.68 -20.54
N ILE A 8 57.47 4.76 -19.58
CA ILE A 8 56.34 4.34 -18.74
C ILE A 8 55.92 5.48 -17.80
N THR A 9 56.86 6.22 -17.22
CA THR A 9 56.54 7.34 -16.32
C THR A 9 55.89 8.50 -17.08
N VAL A 10 56.36 8.82 -18.28
CA VAL A 10 55.73 9.87 -19.11
C VAL A 10 54.34 9.44 -19.60
N ALA A 11 54.14 8.17 -19.95
CA ALA A 11 52.83 7.64 -20.30
C ALA A 11 51.84 7.67 -19.12
N LEU A 12 52.27 7.32 -17.91
CA LEU A 12 51.44 7.38 -16.71
C LEU A 12 51.08 8.80 -16.30
N ILE A 13 51.99 9.76 -16.46
CA ILE A 13 51.69 11.18 -16.24
C ILE A 13 50.74 11.70 -17.31
N GLY A 14 50.92 11.29 -18.58
CA GLY A 14 49.99 11.59 -19.66
C GLY A 14 48.59 11.04 -19.39
N ILE A 15 48.47 9.79 -18.90
CA ILE A 15 47.20 9.16 -18.53
C ILE A 15 46.59 9.84 -17.30
N ALA A 16 47.38 10.22 -16.29
CA ALA A 16 46.87 10.89 -15.10
C ALA A 16 46.41 12.34 -15.39
N VAL A 17 47.11 13.05 -16.29
CA VAL A 17 46.71 14.37 -16.77
C VAL A 17 45.50 14.27 -17.69
N PHE A 18 45.42 13.24 -18.54
CA PHE A 18 44.26 12.99 -19.40
C PHE A 18 43.04 12.52 -18.58
N ALA A 19 43.22 11.68 -17.56
CA ALA A 19 42.17 11.28 -16.63
C ALA A 19 41.74 12.46 -15.75
N GLY A 20 42.68 13.29 -15.28
CA GLY A 20 42.36 14.53 -14.57
C GLY A 20 41.62 15.52 -15.47
N TRP A 21 41.99 15.62 -16.75
CA TRP A 21 41.29 16.43 -17.74
C TRP A 21 39.89 15.87 -18.07
N TRP A 22 39.78 14.54 -18.19
CA TRP A 22 38.54 13.81 -18.45
C TRP A 22 37.54 13.88 -17.31
N PHE A 23 38.01 13.85 -16.05
CA PHE A 23 37.14 13.90 -14.86
C PHE A 23 36.82 15.30 -14.36
N LEU A 24 37.55 16.34 -14.79
CA LEU A 24 37.36 17.71 -14.27
C LEU A 24 36.80 18.70 -15.28
N LEU A 25 36.79 18.38 -16.58
CA LEU A 25 36.29 19.28 -17.65
C LEU A 25 35.27 18.63 -18.58
N ARG A 26 34.81 17.41 -18.28
CA ARG A 26 33.68 16.80 -18.99
C ARG A 26 32.40 17.23 -18.26
N ASP A 27 31.53 17.92 -18.99
CA ASP A 27 30.16 18.16 -18.54
C ASP A 27 29.45 16.80 -18.61
N ASP A 28 29.46 16.07 -17.49
CA ASP A 28 28.82 14.76 -17.31
C ASP A 28 27.32 14.92 -16.95
N SER A 29 26.74 16.11 -17.17
CA SER A 29 25.31 16.30 -16.95
C SER A 29 24.49 15.38 -17.87
N PRO A 30 23.37 14.81 -17.38
CA PRO A 30 22.48 13.97 -18.18
C PRO A 30 22.11 14.69 -19.48
N PRO A 31 22.01 14.03 -20.65
CA PRO A 31 21.64 14.70 -21.90
C PRO A 31 20.20 15.26 -21.84
N PRO A 32 19.89 16.37 -22.53
CA PRO A 32 18.52 16.88 -22.63
C PRO A 32 17.62 15.86 -23.35
N PRO A 33 16.30 15.85 -23.07
CA PRO A 33 15.37 14.97 -23.77
C PRO A 33 15.38 15.28 -25.27
N ASP A 34 15.29 14.24 -26.09
CA ASP A 34 15.24 14.33 -27.53
C ASP A 34 14.12 13.46 -28.09
N LEU A 35 13.43 13.97 -29.12
CA LEU A 35 12.24 13.32 -29.65
C LEU A 35 12.56 11.97 -30.31
N GLU A 36 13.74 11.81 -30.91
CA GLU A 36 14.12 10.58 -31.62
C GLU A 36 14.29 9.40 -30.64
N SER A 37 14.98 9.62 -29.52
CA SER A 37 15.09 8.65 -28.43
C SER A 37 13.73 8.34 -27.80
N ALA A 38 12.91 9.37 -27.54
CA ALA A 38 11.57 9.19 -26.97
C ALA A 38 10.65 8.36 -27.87
N ILE A 39 10.68 8.58 -29.19
CA ILE A 39 9.95 7.78 -30.18
C ILE A 39 10.42 6.31 -30.17
N GLN A 40 11.71 6.06 -30.02
CA GLN A 40 12.23 4.69 -29.96
C GLN A 40 11.74 3.94 -28.71
N ILE A 41 11.62 4.64 -27.58
CA ILE A 41 11.05 4.11 -26.33
C ILE A 41 9.57 3.78 -26.54
N ALA A 42 8.77 4.73 -27.05
CA ALA A 42 7.35 4.52 -27.34
C ALA A 42 7.12 3.38 -28.36
N SER A 43 7.95 3.29 -29.40
CA SER A 43 7.88 2.22 -30.39
C SER A 43 8.14 0.84 -29.76
N THR A 44 9.08 0.76 -28.81
CA THR A 44 9.39 -0.48 -28.10
C THR A 44 8.22 -0.91 -27.20
N ALA A 45 7.61 0.05 -26.50
CA ALA A 45 6.40 -0.19 -25.70
C ALA A 45 5.23 -0.70 -26.56
N GLN A 46 5.00 -0.09 -27.74
CA GLN A 46 3.99 -0.54 -28.69
C GLN A 46 4.26 -1.97 -29.21
N MET A 47 5.52 -2.31 -29.49
CA MET A 47 5.91 -3.64 -29.98
C MET A 47 5.76 -4.74 -28.94
N ALA A 48 6.09 -4.47 -27.67
CA ALA A 48 5.87 -5.42 -26.57
C ALA A 48 4.39 -5.83 -26.47
N THR A 49 3.50 -4.87 -26.73
CA THR A 49 2.04 -5.05 -26.79
C THR A 49 1.58 -5.83 -28.02
N THR A 50 2.39 -5.89 -29.09
CA THR A 50 2.04 -6.58 -30.35
C THR A 50 2.53 -8.04 -30.41
N THR A 51 3.65 -8.37 -29.74
CA THR A 51 4.26 -9.72 -29.79
C THR A 51 3.51 -10.82 -29.02
N THR A 52 2.63 -10.45 -28.08
CA THR A 52 1.77 -11.40 -27.35
C THR A 52 0.64 -11.98 -28.23
N ASN A 53 0.32 -11.37 -29.37
CA ASN A 53 -0.76 -11.78 -30.28
C ASN A 53 -0.36 -12.79 -31.39
N SER A 54 0.85 -13.37 -31.39
CA SER A 54 1.33 -14.23 -32.51
C SER A 54 1.90 -15.62 -32.14
N ALA A 55 1.70 -16.13 -30.93
CA ALA A 55 2.17 -17.48 -30.57
C ALA A 55 1.25 -18.60 -31.12
N THR A 56 1.61 -19.17 -32.27
CA THR A 56 0.92 -20.35 -32.85
C THR A 56 1.33 -21.65 -32.10
N VAL A 57 0.35 -22.40 -31.61
CA VAL A 57 0.52 -23.66 -30.85
C VAL A 57 1.04 -24.81 -31.74
N PRO A 58 2.10 -25.58 -31.36
CA PRO A 58 2.42 -26.85 -32.02
C PRO A 58 1.61 -27.99 -31.41
N SER A 59 0.79 -28.64 -32.24
CA SER A 59 -0.03 -29.80 -31.86
C SER A 59 0.79 -31.10 -31.90
N THR A 60 0.98 -31.75 -30.75
CA THR A 60 1.54 -33.11 -30.63
C THR A 60 0.48 -34.17 -30.93
N THR A 61 0.69 -34.99 -31.97
CA THR A 61 -0.05 -36.25 -32.13
C THR A 61 0.89 -37.39 -32.55
N LEU A 62 0.72 -38.51 -31.85
CA LEU A 62 1.50 -39.73 -31.89
C LEU A 62 1.35 -40.49 -33.22
N THR A 63 2.46 -41.12 -33.65
CA THR A 63 2.62 -41.93 -34.87
C THR A 63 2.09 -43.36 -34.68
N PRO A 64 1.72 -44.08 -35.77
CA PRO A 64 2.62 -45.14 -36.25
C PRO A 64 2.69 -45.36 -37.80
N THR A 65 3.94 -45.46 -38.27
CA THR A 65 4.56 -46.39 -39.26
C THR A 65 3.85 -46.83 -40.58
N SER A 66 4.32 -46.28 -41.73
CA SER A 66 5.08 -46.97 -42.83
C SER A 66 4.71 -46.61 -44.30
N THR A 67 5.78 -46.52 -45.10
CA THR A 67 5.93 -46.70 -46.57
C THR A 67 5.48 -45.62 -47.58
N THR A 68 6.51 -44.93 -48.10
CA THR A 68 6.85 -44.69 -49.52
C THR A 68 5.80 -44.06 -50.47
N LYS A 69 6.04 -42.80 -50.89
CA LYS A 69 6.36 -42.34 -52.27
C LYS A 69 5.90 -40.87 -52.48
N ALA A 70 6.81 -39.99 -52.92
CA ALA A 70 6.52 -38.61 -53.36
C ALA A 70 5.73 -38.59 -54.69
N PRO A 71 4.95 -37.53 -55.02
CA PRO A 71 5.54 -36.30 -55.59
C PRO A 71 4.83 -34.95 -55.27
N SER A 72 5.54 -33.84 -55.60
CA SER A 72 5.16 -32.42 -55.84
C SER A 72 3.80 -31.89 -55.33
N THR A 73 3.66 -30.66 -54.81
CA THR A 73 3.81 -29.37 -55.54
C THR A 73 3.45 -28.17 -54.62
N ILE A 74 3.96 -26.96 -54.95
CA ILE A 74 3.49 -25.58 -54.64
C ILE A 74 3.79 -25.00 -53.24
N ALA A 75 4.66 -23.99 -53.23
CA ALA A 75 4.87 -23.05 -52.14
C ALA A 75 3.82 -21.93 -52.16
N PRO A 76 3.30 -21.45 -51.01
CA PRO A 76 2.61 -20.18 -50.95
C PRO A 76 3.58 -19.04 -50.56
N THR A 77 3.37 -17.96 -51.29
CA THR A 77 4.01 -16.65 -51.26
C THR A 77 3.82 -15.93 -49.91
N SER A 78 4.92 -15.41 -49.36
CA SER A 78 4.91 -14.39 -48.29
C SER A 78 4.38 -13.08 -48.83
N THR A 79 3.29 -12.57 -48.26
CA THR A 79 2.80 -11.21 -48.50
C THR A 79 3.23 -10.37 -47.31
N THR A 80 4.25 -9.55 -47.48
CA THR A 80 4.55 -8.39 -46.63
C THR A 80 3.43 -7.37 -46.83
N GLN A 81 2.65 -7.10 -45.79
CA GLN A 81 1.82 -5.89 -45.73
C GLN A 81 2.75 -4.74 -45.35
N ASP A 82 3.10 -3.92 -46.35
CA ASP A 82 3.56 -2.56 -46.13
C ASP A 82 2.38 -1.75 -45.56
N LEU A 83 2.60 -1.03 -44.47
CA LEU A 83 1.65 -0.08 -43.89
C LEU A 83 1.44 1.09 -44.87
N ASP A 84 0.18 1.39 -45.16
CA ASP A 84 -0.25 2.49 -46.04
C ASP A 84 0.12 3.86 -45.42
N PRO A 85 0.81 4.78 -46.10
CA PRO A 85 1.29 6.03 -45.50
C PRO A 85 0.22 7.10 -45.24
N ASN A 86 -1.07 6.80 -45.47
CA ASN A 86 -2.14 7.80 -45.53
C ASN A 86 -3.38 7.50 -44.65
N GLU A 87 -3.31 6.61 -43.66
CA GLU A 87 -4.38 6.57 -42.64
C GLU A 87 -4.22 7.75 -41.67
N GLU A 88 -5.02 8.80 -41.89
CA GLU A 88 -5.18 9.95 -41.00
C GLU A 88 -5.90 9.50 -39.72
N THR A 89 -5.17 9.42 -38.61
CA THR A 89 -5.76 9.30 -37.27
C THR A 89 -6.05 10.70 -36.73
N ASP A 90 -7.33 11.10 -36.75
CA ASP A 90 -7.77 12.31 -36.05
C ASP A 90 -7.61 12.07 -34.53
N ILE A 91 -6.65 12.76 -33.90
CA ILE A 91 -6.48 12.72 -32.43
C ILE A 91 -7.67 13.44 -31.80
N ALA A 92 -8.41 12.73 -30.96
CA ALA A 92 -9.53 13.25 -30.19
C ALA A 92 -9.48 12.67 -28.77
N GLY A 93 -10.32 13.20 -27.88
CA GLY A 93 -10.48 12.67 -26.52
C GLY A 93 -9.47 13.25 -25.52
N THR A 94 -9.55 12.72 -24.31
CA THR A 94 -8.63 13.04 -23.22
C THR A 94 -7.48 12.06 -23.28
N TRP A 95 -6.26 12.51 -22.95
CA TRP A 95 -5.05 11.70 -22.92
C TRP A 95 -4.34 11.99 -21.61
N SER A 96 -3.87 10.98 -20.89
CA SER A 96 -3.21 11.14 -19.59
C SER A 96 -1.76 10.69 -19.63
N VAL A 97 -0.91 11.31 -18.80
CA VAL A 97 0.50 10.92 -18.65
C VAL A 97 0.59 9.46 -18.20
N ASP A 98 1.39 8.66 -18.89
CA ASP A 98 1.76 7.30 -18.53
C ASP A 98 3.21 7.28 -18.05
N THR A 99 3.41 6.98 -16.76
CA THR A 99 4.74 6.87 -16.14
C THR A 99 5.31 5.45 -16.18
N THR A 100 4.53 4.46 -16.65
CA THR A 100 4.96 3.07 -16.80
C THR A 100 5.79 2.82 -18.07
N ILE A 101 5.68 3.71 -19.06
CA ILE A 101 6.51 3.68 -20.27
C ILE A 101 7.92 4.15 -19.90
N GLY A 102 8.91 3.28 -20.10
CA GLY A 102 10.31 3.56 -19.79
C GLY A 102 10.67 3.29 -18.33
N SER A 103 11.80 3.84 -17.89
CA SER A 103 12.28 3.74 -16.50
C SER A 103 13.02 5.00 -16.09
N PHE A 104 12.98 5.32 -14.80
CA PHE A 104 13.63 6.52 -14.27
C PHE A 104 15.00 6.21 -13.64
N GLY A 105 16.05 6.79 -14.22
CA GLY A 105 17.33 7.06 -13.57
C GLY A 105 17.78 8.49 -13.86
N ILE A 106 18.47 9.15 -12.92
CA ILE A 106 18.87 10.56 -13.12
C ILE A 106 19.83 10.75 -14.30
N ASP A 107 20.71 9.78 -14.53
CA ASP A 107 21.66 9.77 -15.66
C ASP A 107 21.03 9.27 -16.97
N GLU A 108 20.03 8.39 -16.86
CA GLU A 108 19.32 7.74 -17.98
C GLU A 108 17.80 7.78 -17.70
N SER A 109 17.17 8.94 -17.95
CA SER A 109 15.74 9.15 -17.72
C SER A 109 14.97 8.77 -19.00
N THR A 110 14.42 7.56 -19.04
CA THR A 110 13.67 7.04 -20.20
C THR A 110 12.15 7.08 -20.01
N SER A 111 11.67 7.27 -18.78
CA SER A 111 10.25 7.44 -18.47
C SER A 111 9.75 8.86 -18.72
N SER A 112 8.45 9.10 -18.45
CA SER A 112 7.93 10.46 -18.30
C SER A 112 8.64 11.18 -17.14
N PHE A 113 9.07 12.42 -17.34
CA PHE A 113 9.70 13.27 -16.32
C PHE A 113 9.59 14.77 -16.63
N VAL A 114 9.71 15.58 -15.58
CA VAL A 114 9.94 17.04 -15.66
C VAL A 114 11.21 17.37 -14.88
N GLY A 115 11.99 18.34 -15.34
CA GLY A 115 13.22 18.73 -14.70
C GLY A 115 13.72 20.12 -15.08
N PHE A 116 14.86 20.52 -14.52
CA PHE A 116 15.53 21.77 -14.84
C PHE A 116 17.01 21.57 -15.14
N ARG A 117 17.58 22.52 -15.88
CA ARG A 117 19.01 22.74 -16.08
C ARG A 117 19.35 24.17 -15.72
N ILE A 118 20.44 24.35 -14.97
CA ILE A 118 20.91 25.68 -14.60
C ILE A 118 22.42 25.75 -14.61
N GLN A 119 22.96 26.84 -15.14
CA GLN A 119 24.40 27.05 -15.20
C GLN A 119 24.90 27.54 -13.83
N GLU A 120 25.94 26.88 -13.31
CA GLU A 120 26.65 27.33 -12.11
C GLU A 120 28.15 27.48 -12.37
N VAL A 121 28.78 28.41 -11.65
CA VAL A 121 30.24 28.62 -11.68
C VAL A 121 30.82 28.08 -10.39
N LEU A 122 31.71 27.09 -10.49
CA LEU A 122 32.36 26.48 -9.33
C LEU A 122 33.74 27.07 -9.09
N ALA A 123 34.06 27.29 -7.80
CA ALA A 123 35.34 27.80 -7.34
C ALA A 123 36.47 26.77 -7.56
N ARG A 124 37.72 27.18 -7.29
CA ARG A 124 38.92 26.31 -7.37
C ARG A 124 39.31 25.84 -8.77
N GLY A 125 38.92 26.58 -9.81
CA GLY A 125 39.33 26.33 -11.20
C GLY A 125 38.56 25.22 -11.90
N ILE A 126 37.41 24.82 -11.36
CA ILE A 126 36.50 23.83 -11.96
C ILE A 126 35.76 24.45 -13.16
N GLY A 127 35.38 25.73 -13.08
CA GLY A 127 34.76 26.46 -14.19
C GLY A 127 33.23 26.41 -14.18
N GLU A 128 32.64 26.68 -15.34
CA GLU A 128 31.19 26.60 -15.60
C GLU A 128 30.76 25.11 -15.68
N VAL A 129 29.72 24.73 -14.94
CA VAL A 129 29.10 23.40 -14.99
C VAL A 129 27.58 23.50 -14.99
N THR A 130 26.90 22.52 -15.57
CA THR A 130 25.44 22.47 -15.64
C THR A 130 24.89 21.59 -14.51
N ALA A 131 24.00 22.12 -13.68
CA ALA A 131 23.26 21.34 -12.68
C ALA A 131 21.91 20.89 -13.26
N VAL A 132 21.56 19.62 -13.07
CA VAL A 132 20.33 19.01 -13.62
C VAL A 132 19.52 18.37 -12.49
N GLY A 133 18.24 18.68 -12.42
CA GLY A 133 17.29 18.05 -11.51
C GLY A 133 16.08 17.50 -12.26
N ARG A 134 15.59 16.31 -11.90
CA ARG A 134 14.41 15.67 -12.53
C ARG A 134 13.55 14.94 -11.49
N THR A 135 12.25 14.88 -11.76
CA THR A 135 11.28 14.05 -11.04
C THR A 135 10.49 13.18 -12.04
N PRO A 136 10.31 11.87 -11.78
CA PRO A 136 9.44 11.01 -12.57
C PRO A 136 7.98 11.10 -12.10
N LEU A 137 7.72 11.75 -10.96
CA LEU A 137 6.39 11.90 -10.39
C LEU A 137 5.66 13.01 -11.14
N VAL A 138 5.16 12.65 -12.32
CA VAL A 138 4.47 13.57 -13.22
C VAL A 138 3.10 12.99 -13.54
N ASP A 139 2.09 13.82 -13.37
CA ASP A 139 0.73 13.59 -13.81
C ASP A 139 0.34 14.66 -14.82
N GLY A 140 -0.70 14.43 -15.61
CA GLY A 140 -1.23 15.45 -16.49
C GLY A 140 -2.17 14.92 -17.54
N THR A 141 -2.95 15.82 -18.13
CA THR A 141 -3.93 15.52 -19.17
C THR A 141 -3.81 16.44 -20.36
N LEU A 142 -4.11 15.92 -21.55
CA LEU A 142 -4.33 16.66 -22.80
C LEU A 142 -5.76 16.41 -23.26
N ASN A 143 -6.47 17.43 -23.69
CA ASN A 143 -7.85 17.31 -24.17
C ASN A 143 -7.97 17.81 -25.60
N PHE A 144 -8.21 16.89 -26.53
CA PHE A 144 -8.37 17.17 -27.95
C PHE A 144 -9.85 17.18 -28.36
N VAL A 145 -10.26 18.27 -29.00
CA VAL A 145 -11.59 18.43 -29.60
C VAL A 145 -11.41 18.86 -31.04
N GLU A 146 -11.97 18.09 -31.98
CA GLU A 146 -11.90 18.37 -33.43
C GLU A 146 -10.46 18.64 -33.93
N GLY A 147 -9.49 17.84 -33.48
CA GLY A 147 -8.08 17.97 -33.88
C GLY A 147 -7.34 19.17 -33.28
N SER A 148 -7.94 19.85 -32.28
CA SER A 148 -7.30 20.95 -31.55
C SER A 148 -7.10 20.59 -30.07
N LEU A 149 -5.93 20.89 -29.52
CA LEU A 149 -5.63 20.78 -28.09
C LEU A 149 -6.31 21.96 -27.37
N THR A 150 -7.38 21.67 -26.64
CA THR A 150 -8.21 22.69 -25.99
C THR A 150 -7.85 22.93 -24.53
N LYS A 151 -7.30 21.91 -23.85
CA LYS A 151 -6.78 22.01 -22.49
C LYS A 151 -5.57 21.10 -22.34
N ALA A 152 -4.56 21.57 -21.63
CA ALA A 152 -3.50 20.72 -21.09
C ALA A 152 -3.21 21.16 -19.66
N GLU A 153 -3.03 20.20 -18.76
CA GLU A 153 -2.57 20.44 -17.39
C GLU A 153 -1.53 19.39 -17.05
N ILE A 154 -0.35 19.82 -16.58
CA ILE A 154 0.75 18.94 -16.18
C ILE A 154 1.14 19.29 -14.75
N ILE A 155 1.24 18.29 -13.89
CA ILE A 155 1.59 18.41 -12.47
C ILE A 155 2.85 17.61 -12.24
N ALA A 156 3.90 18.25 -11.74
CA ALA A 156 5.13 17.57 -11.32
C ALA A 156 5.28 17.68 -9.80
N ASP A 157 5.34 16.53 -9.12
CA ASP A 157 5.67 16.47 -7.70
C ASP A 157 7.18 16.65 -7.51
N LEU A 158 7.56 17.72 -6.83
CA LEU A 158 8.93 18.14 -6.59
C LEU A 158 9.49 17.59 -5.28
N THR A 159 8.69 16.93 -4.43
CA THR A 159 9.11 16.40 -3.12
C THR A 159 10.18 15.32 -3.24
N GLU A 160 10.14 14.54 -4.33
CA GLU A 160 11.16 13.55 -4.67
C GLU A 160 12.11 14.00 -5.79
N LEU A 161 12.17 15.30 -6.11
CA LEU A 161 13.09 15.79 -7.14
C LEU A 161 14.53 15.41 -6.80
N ARG A 162 15.20 14.71 -7.72
CA ARG A 162 16.60 14.28 -7.61
C ARG A 162 17.46 15.08 -8.56
N THR A 163 18.69 15.38 -8.15
CA THR A 163 19.68 16.03 -9.02
C THR A 163 20.79 15.06 -9.43
N ASP A 164 21.54 15.41 -10.47
CA ASP A 164 22.75 14.67 -10.90
C ASP A 164 23.82 14.57 -9.80
N ARG A 165 23.61 15.24 -8.65
CA ARG A 165 24.41 15.04 -7.44
C ARG A 165 23.52 15.02 -6.20
N SER A 166 23.26 13.82 -5.68
CA SER A 166 22.38 13.58 -4.52
C SER A 166 22.60 14.48 -3.29
N MET A 167 23.84 14.95 -3.08
CA MET A 167 24.18 15.91 -2.03
C MET A 167 23.45 17.27 -2.15
N ARG A 168 22.89 17.61 -3.33
CA ARG A 168 22.15 18.85 -3.59
C ARG A 168 20.64 18.70 -3.38
N ASP A 169 20.11 17.48 -3.40
CA ASP A 169 18.66 17.22 -3.48
C ASP A 169 17.87 17.97 -2.41
N SER A 170 18.23 17.77 -1.13
CA SER A 170 17.59 18.46 0.00
C SER A 170 17.68 19.99 -0.08
N LYS A 171 18.75 20.55 -0.67
CA LYS A 171 18.93 22.00 -0.82
C LYS A 171 18.09 22.57 -1.95
N VAL A 172 17.97 21.84 -3.05
CA VAL A 172 17.10 22.22 -4.17
C VAL A 172 15.63 22.12 -3.76
N GLN A 173 15.22 21.02 -3.12
CA GLN A 173 13.87 20.85 -2.58
C GLN A 173 13.51 21.95 -1.57
N SER A 174 14.44 22.29 -0.67
CA SER A 174 14.24 23.41 0.26
C SER A 174 14.14 24.76 -0.44
N ALA A 175 14.90 25.02 -1.51
CA ALA A 175 14.83 26.27 -2.27
C ALA A 175 13.52 26.39 -3.06
N LEU A 176 12.98 25.27 -3.53
CA LEU A 176 11.67 25.17 -4.18
C LEU A 176 10.50 25.14 -3.18
N ASN A 177 10.77 25.09 -1.87
CA ASN A 177 9.77 25.04 -0.80
C ASN A 177 8.78 23.86 -0.92
N THR A 178 9.28 22.69 -1.28
CA THR A 178 8.46 21.52 -1.61
C THR A 178 7.66 20.96 -0.43
N SER A 179 8.07 21.23 0.81
CA SER A 179 7.29 20.84 2.00
C SER A 179 5.97 21.62 2.13
N THR A 180 5.88 22.81 1.53
CA THR A 180 4.69 23.68 1.58
C THR A 180 3.97 23.71 0.24
N HIS A 181 4.74 23.75 -0.84
CA HIS A 181 4.26 23.76 -2.22
C HIS A 181 4.89 22.56 -2.96
N PRO A 182 4.37 21.34 -2.77
CA PRO A 182 4.99 20.13 -3.29
C PRO A 182 5.00 20.07 -4.82
N ASN A 183 4.05 20.74 -5.48
CA ASN A 183 3.84 20.59 -6.91
C ASN A 183 4.25 21.83 -7.71
N ALA A 184 4.83 21.60 -8.88
CA ALA A 184 4.81 22.55 -9.99
C ALA A 184 3.65 22.19 -10.93
N VAL A 185 2.87 23.19 -11.35
CA VAL A 185 1.68 22.98 -12.19
C VAL A 185 1.73 23.86 -13.42
N PHE A 186 1.64 23.28 -14.61
CA PHE A 186 1.47 23.99 -15.88
C PHE A 186 0.05 23.82 -16.39
N VAL A 187 -0.56 24.92 -16.85
CA VAL A 187 -1.88 24.91 -17.50
C VAL A 187 -1.81 25.68 -18.83
N LEU A 188 -2.36 25.09 -19.89
CA LEU A 188 -2.45 25.72 -21.21
C LEU A 188 -3.41 26.91 -21.23
N ASP A 189 -2.98 28.04 -21.78
CA ASP A 189 -3.81 29.26 -21.83
C ASP A 189 -4.62 29.39 -23.12
N GLU A 190 -4.11 28.85 -24.23
CA GLU A 190 -4.72 28.99 -25.56
C GLU A 190 -4.89 27.65 -26.29
N THR A 191 -5.98 27.51 -27.02
CA THR A 191 -6.20 26.34 -27.88
C THR A 191 -5.18 26.28 -29.01
N ILE A 192 -4.54 25.13 -29.18
CA ILE A 192 -3.57 24.89 -30.25
C ILE A 192 -4.20 24.00 -31.31
N THR A 193 -4.27 24.50 -32.54
CA THR A 193 -4.71 23.69 -33.69
C THR A 193 -3.53 22.85 -34.19
N LEU A 194 -3.70 21.53 -34.22
CA LEU A 194 -2.69 20.66 -34.80
C LEU A 194 -2.69 20.79 -36.32
N ASN A 195 -1.51 20.88 -36.92
CA ASN A 195 -1.35 20.76 -38.37
C ASN A 195 -1.13 19.28 -38.73
N ASN A 196 -1.49 18.86 -39.95
CA ASN A 196 -1.35 17.46 -40.41
C ASN A 196 0.12 17.03 -40.63
N SER A 197 1.06 17.58 -39.87
CA SER A 197 2.46 17.19 -39.90
C SER A 197 2.68 16.03 -38.94
N LYS A 198 3.46 15.04 -39.41
CA LYS A 198 3.81 13.84 -38.63
C LYS A 198 4.54 14.15 -37.33
N ILE A 199 5.26 15.28 -37.30
CA ILE A 199 5.88 15.86 -36.11
C ILE A 199 5.29 17.26 -35.96
N ILE A 200 4.79 17.54 -34.77
CA ILE A 200 4.38 18.88 -34.35
C ILE A 200 5.60 19.54 -33.72
N ASP A 201 5.92 20.74 -34.16
CA ASP A 201 6.95 21.61 -33.57
C ASP A 201 6.29 22.97 -33.33
N SER A 202 6.12 23.34 -32.07
CA SER A 202 5.30 24.49 -31.68
C SER A 202 5.80 25.18 -30.43
N THR A 203 5.47 26.47 -30.32
CA THR A 203 5.55 27.24 -29.09
C THR A 203 4.14 27.43 -28.55
N VAL A 204 3.92 27.19 -27.26
CA VAL A 204 2.59 27.22 -26.65
C VAL A 204 2.56 28.08 -25.39
N PRO A 205 1.64 29.05 -25.27
CA PRO A 205 1.52 29.87 -24.08
C PRO A 205 0.80 29.10 -22.96
N GLY A 206 1.27 29.26 -21.72
CA GLY A 206 0.61 28.69 -20.56
C GLY A 206 1.01 29.36 -19.25
N SER A 207 0.26 29.04 -18.21
CA SER A 207 0.49 29.48 -16.85
C SER A 207 1.26 28.42 -16.08
N LEU A 208 2.43 28.77 -15.55
CA LEU A 208 3.22 27.91 -14.68
C LEU A 208 3.12 28.38 -13.23
N THR A 209 2.83 27.46 -12.32
CA THR A 209 2.85 27.69 -10.88
C THR A 209 4.01 26.94 -10.24
N VAL A 210 4.90 27.65 -9.56
CA VAL A 210 6.01 27.08 -8.76
C VAL A 210 6.07 27.84 -7.45
N ASN A 211 6.29 27.12 -6.33
CA ASN A 211 6.31 27.72 -4.99
C ASN A 211 5.05 28.58 -4.69
N GLY A 212 3.89 28.16 -5.19
CA GLY A 212 2.61 28.86 -5.00
C GLY A 212 2.44 30.15 -5.80
N LEU A 213 3.42 30.54 -6.63
CA LEU A 213 3.36 31.72 -7.49
C LEU A 213 3.14 31.31 -8.95
N THR A 214 2.20 31.97 -9.62
CA THR A 214 1.83 31.67 -11.01
C THR A 214 2.30 32.79 -11.94
N ASN A 215 3.07 32.43 -12.98
CA ASN A 215 3.50 33.34 -14.04
C ASN A 215 3.23 32.75 -15.43
N GLN A 216 3.18 33.63 -16.42
CA GLN A 216 2.98 33.28 -17.83
C GLN A 216 4.29 32.86 -18.48
N ILE A 217 4.28 31.78 -19.24
CA ILE A 217 5.44 31.22 -19.94
C ILE A 217 5.09 30.82 -21.36
N GLU A 218 6.13 30.66 -22.19
CA GLU A 218 6.04 30.12 -23.54
C GLU A 218 6.83 28.81 -23.60
N VAL A 219 6.17 27.71 -23.93
CA VAL A 219 6.75 26.37 -23.96
C VAL A 219 7.10 25.96 -25.38
N GLU A 220 8.39 25.70 -25.65
CA GLU A 220 8.84 25.08 -26.90
C GLU A 220 8.68 23.57 -26.79
N LEU A 221 7.89 22.95 -27.66
CA LEU A 221 7.67 21.50 -27.64
C LEU A 221 7.71 20.89 -29.03
N GLN A 222 8.12 19.62 -29.06
CA GLN A 222 7.98 18.74 -30.20
C GLN A 222 7.16 17.52 -29.79
N ALA A 223 6.20 17.14 -30.63
CA ALA A 223 5.32 16.01 -30.35
C ALA A 223 5.12 15.11 -31.57
N GLN A 224 4.96 13.81 -31.33
CA GLN A 224 4.59 12.83 -32.35
C GLN A 224 3.73 11.73 -31.74
N LEU A 225 2.67 11.33 -32.45
CA LEU A 225 1.91 10.11 -32.15
C LEU A 225 2.68 8.89 -32.71
N VAL A 226 3.00 7.94 -31.83
CA VAL A 226 3.67 6.69 -32.15
C VAL A 226 2.74 5.54 -31.77
N GLY A 227 2.02 5.00 -32.75
CA GLY A 227 0.96 4.03 -32.45
C GLY A 227 -0.16 4.70 -31.65
N GLN A 228 -0.32 4.29 -30.38
CA GLN A 228 -1.33 4.82 -29.46
C GLN A 228 -0.72 5.68 -28.33
N ILE A 229 0.53 6.15 -28.51
CA ILE A 229 1.26 6.91 -27.50
C ILE A 229 1.60 8.27 -28.10
N ILE A 230 1.11 9.35 -27.50
CA ILE A 230 1.57 10.71 -27.82
C ILE A 230 2.89 10.91 -27.06
N THR A 231 3.98 11.06 -27.80
CA THR A 231 5.30 11.38 -27.26
C THR A 231 5.54 12.87 -27.38
N VAL A 232 5.85 13.54 -26.25
CA VAL A 232 6.14 14.97 -26.20
C VAL A 232 7.48 15.19 -25.52
N VAL A 233 8.34 15.99 -26.14
CA VAL A 233 9.53 16.55 -25.49
C VAL A 233 9.48 18.07 -25.60
N GLY A 234 9.95 18.77 -24.59
CA GLY A 234 9.94 20.22 -24.64
C GLY A 234 10.79 20.88 -23.59
N LYS A 235 10.84 22.21 -23.68
CA LYS A 235 11.61 23.06 -22.80
C LYS A 235 11.08 24.49 -22.78
N PHE A 236 11.45 25.23 -21.75
CA PHE A 236 11.23 26.67 -21.64
C PHE A 236 12.19 27.28 -20.62
N GLU A 237 12.36 28.59 -20.66
CA GLU A 237 13.17 29.32 -19.69
C GLU A 237 12.29 29.85 -18.54
N VAL A 238 12.78 29.74 -17.32
CA VAL A 238 12.19 30.37 -16.13
C VAL A 238 13.22 31.20 -15.39
N THR A 239 12.81 32.34 -14.88
CA THR A 239 13.62 33.13 -13.94
C THR A 239 13.23 32.77 -12.51
N LEU A 240 14.17 32.30 -11.70
CA LEU A 240 13.91 31.79 -10.35
C LEU A 240 13.30 32.84 -9.44
N SER A 241 13.74 34.10 -9.56
CA SER A 241 13.21 35.22 -8.77
C SER A 241 11.71 35.47 -8.96
N ASP A 242 11.15 35.13 -10.13
CA ASP A 242 9.72 35.30 -10.42
C ASP A 242 8.83 34.35 -9.59
N TYR A 243 9.43 33.30 -9.04
CA TYR A 243 8.78 32.30 -8.18
C TYR A 243 9.30 32.33 -6.73
N GLU A 244 9.99 33.41 -6.34
CA GLU A 244 10.63 33.55 -5.03
C GLU A 244 11.57 32.36 -4.68
N VAL A 245 12.17 31.76 -5.71
CA VAL A 245 13.15 30.68 -5.54
C VAL A 245 14.53 31.31 -5.49
N GLU A 246 15.21 31.19 -4.34
CA GLU A 246 16.60 31.62 -4.22
C GLU A 246 17.55 30.46 -4.49
N ALA A 247 18.48 30.64 -5.42
CA ALA A 247 19.48 29.62 -5.73
C ALA A 247 20.29 29.24 -4.46
N PRO A 248 20.44 27.93 -4.14
CA PRO A 248 21.17 27.50 -2.96
C PRO A 248 22.62 28.01 -2.95
N SER A 249 23.07 28.54 -1.81
CA SER A 249 24.47 28.98 -1.64
C SER A 249 25.35 27.88 -1.02
N ALA A 250 26.58 27.73 -1.50
CA ALA A 250 27.58 26.81 -0.94
C ALA A 250 29.01 27.36 -1.07
N SER A 251 29.92 26.96 -0.17
CA SER A 251 31.30 27.46 -0.13
C SER A 251 32.16 27.17 -1.37
N VAL A 252 31.70 26.29 -2.25
CA VAL A 252 32.36 25.91 -3.53
C VAL A 252 31.63 26.53 -4.74
N VAL A 253 30.41 27.06 -4.57
CA VAL A 253 29.62 27.69 -5.63
C VAL A 253 29.92 29.19 -5.63
N VAL A 254 30.43 29.71 -6.74
CA VAL A 254 30.74 31.14 -6.92
C VAL A 254 29.46 31.91 -7.28
N SER A 255 28.69 31.36 -8.22
CA SER A 255 27.40 31.91 -8.65
C SER A 255 26.57 30.82 -9.32
N VAL A 256 25.25 30.97 -9.26
CA VAL A 256 24.27 30.23 -10.05
C VAL A 256 23.54 31.25 -10.90
N GLU A 257 23.24 30.93 -12.15
CA GLU A 257 22.39 31.78 -12.98
C GLU A 257 20.98 31.90 -12.39
N ASP A 258 20.32 33.03 -12.65
CA ASP A 258 18.95 33.25 -12.20
C ASP A 258 17.92 32.65 -13.17
N THR A 259 18.35 32.32 -14.39
CA THR A 259 17.52 31.66 -15.40
C THR A 259 17.82 30.16 -15.43
N ALA A 260 16.79 29.33 -15.29
CA ALA A 260 16.86 27.89 -15.51
C ALA A 260 16.12 27.50 -16.79
N ILE A 261 16.59 26.46 -17.47
CA ILE A 261 15.86 25.81 -18.54
C ILE A 261 15.08 24.66 -17.92
N VAL A 262 13.75 24.72 -17.93
CA VAL A 262 12.91 23.58 -17.60
C VAL A 262 12.84 22.68 -18.84
N GLU A 263 12.96 21.37 -18.65
CA GLU A 263 12.88 20.36 -19.69
C GLU A 263 11.94 19.22 -19.28
N PHE A 264 11.31 18.59 -20.26
CA PHE A 264 10.42 17.46 -20.01
C PHE A 264 10.38 16.49 -21.17
N GLN A 265 10.08 15.24 -20.83
CA GLN A 265 9.70 14.17 -21.74
C GLN A 265 8.44 13.53 -21.16
N LEU A 266 7.37 13.43 -21.93
CA LEU A 266 6.08 12.92 -21.47
C LEU A 266 5.51 11.96 -22.51
N PHE A 267 5.02 10.82 -22.04
CA PHE A 267 4.23 9.88 -22.82
C PHE A 267 2.79 9.96 -22.37
N PHE A 268 1.86 10.15 -23.31
CA PHE A 268 0.43 10.12 -23.01
C PHE A 268 -0.24 8.99 -23.75
N VAL A 269 -1.22 8.37 -23.08
CA VAL A 269 -2.13 7.38 -23.65
C VAL A 269 -3.57 7.89 -23.54
N GLU A 270 -4.46 7.44 -24.41
CA GLU A 270 -5.86 7.90 -24.42
C GLU A 270 -6.52 7.56 -23.07
N ALA A 271 -7.02 8.58 -22.39
CA ALA A 271 -7.82 8.46 -21.19
C ALA A 271 -9.23 8.07 -21.63
N THR A 272 -9.62 6.82 -21.38
CA THR A 272 -10.98 6.38 -21.64
C THR A 272 -11.93 7.16 -20.73
N SER A 273 -13.01 7.67 -21.33
CA SER A 273 -13.76 8.80 -20.79
C SER A 273 -14.50 8.49 -19.48
N THR A 274 -13.84 8.77 -18.37
CA THR A 274 -14.44 9.14 -17.08
C THR A 274 -13.45 10.08 -16.38
N ASP A 275 -13.77 11.37 -16.25
CA ASP A 275 -14.05 12.00 -14.95
C ASP A 275 -14.01 13.56 -14.98
N SER A 276 -14.68 14.20 -14.02
CA SER A 276 -14.19 15.36 -13.24
C SER A 276 -15.31 16.12 -12.51
N THR A 277 -15.45 15.94 -11.19
CA THR A 277 -15.02 16.99 -10.23
C THR A 277 -14.96 16.50 -8.78
N SER A 278 -13.73 16.56 -8.26
CA SER A 278 -13.31 16.87 -6.88
C SER A 278 -13.32 15.77 -5.80
N ALA A 279 -12.20 15.03 -5.84
CA ALA A 279 -11.22 14.83 -4.76
C ALA A 279 -11.58 13.92 -3.57
N VAL A 280 -11.27 12.63 -3.72
CA VAL A 280 -10.79 11.71 -2.66
C VAL A 280 -9.78 10.73 -3.31
N ALA A 281 -8.79 10.29 -2.52
CA ALA A 281 -7.64 9.47 -2.90
C ALA A 281 -7.97 8.27 -3.82
N THR A 282 -7.17 8.11 -4.88
CA THR A 282 -7.32 7.06 -5.90
C THR A 282 -6.75 5.73 -5.42
N THR A 283 -7.63 4.81 -5.02
CA THR A 283 -7.40 3.37 -5.20
C THR A 283 -7.42 3.08 -6.71
N THR A 284 -6.44 2.32 -7.18
CA THR A 284 -6.33 1.82 -8.54
C THR A 284 -7.60 1.09 -8.98
N THR A 285 -8.32 1.62 -9.96
CA THR A 285 -9.24 0.82 -10.78
C THR A 285 -9.01 1.18 -12.25
N MET A 286 -8.57 0.18 -13.01
CA MET A 286 -8.56 0.19 -14.46
C MET A 286 -10.01 0.20 -14.98
N ASP A 287 -10.19 0.78 -16.17
CA ASP A 287 -11.46 0.93 -16.89
C ASP A 287 -12.37 -0.33 -16.89
N PRO A 288 -13.63 -0.23 -16.41
CA PRO A 288 -14.61 -1.32 -16.30
C PRO A 288 -15.33 -1.69 -17.60
N LEU A 289 -14.90 -1.22 -18.77
CA LEU A 289 -15.46 -1.62 -20.06
C LEU A 289 -14.45 -2.39 -20.93
N THR A 290 -14.15 -3.64 -20.60
CA THR A 290 -13.90 -4.69 -21.62
C THR A 290 -13.72 -6.07 -20.98
N ILE A 291 -14.82 -6.76 -20.70
CA ILE A 291 -14.87 -8.21 -20.86
C ILE A 291 -16.04 -8.54 -21.77
N GLU A 292 -15.73 -8.90 -23.02
CA GLU A 292 -16.75 -9.18 -24.05
C GLU A 292 -16.91 -10.68 -24.32
N ASN A 293 -15.96 -11.53 -23.93
CA ASN A 293 -15.97 -12.95 -24.31
C ASN A 293 -15.15 -13.89 -23.38
N VAL A 294 -15.32 -15.20 -23.62
CA VAL A 294 -14.73 -16.34 -22.88
C VAL A 294 -13.19 -16.30 -22.83
N GLU A 295 -12.52 -15.60 -23.73
CA GLU A 295 -11.05 -15.50 -23.78
C GLU A 295 -10.49 -14.64 -22.63
N GLN A 296 -11.18 -13.55 -22.28
CA GLN A 296 -10.81 -12.69 -21.15
C GLN A 296 -11.10 -13.33 -19.78
N LEU A 297 -12.16 -14.13 -19.68
CA LEU A 297 -12.41 -14.99 -18.52
C LEU A 297 -11.26 -15.98 -18.28
N ASN A 298 -10.69 -16.55 -19.35
CA ASN A 298 -9.54 -17.44 -19.26
C ASN A 298 -8.22 -16.70 -18.89
N ASP A 299 -8.09 -15.43 -19.23
CA ASP A 299 -6.94 -14.58 -18.88
C ASP A 299 -6.95 -14.21 -17.38
N TYR A 300 -8.14 -13.98 -16.83
CA TYR A 300 -8.38 -13.88 -15.39
C TYR A 300 -8.02 -15.17 -14.65
N ILE A 301 -8.43 -16.33 -15.18
CA ILE A 301 -8.05 -17.65 -14.64
C ILE A 301 -6.53 -17.87 -14.74
N ALA A 302 -5.87 -17.41 -15.80
CA ALA A 302 -4.42 -17.54 -15.99
C ALA A 302 -3.62 -16.62 -15.03
N LYS A 303 -4.09 -15.40 -14.77
CA LYS A 303 -3.52 -14.50 -13.75
C LYS A 303 -3.72 -15.03 -12.34
N ALA A 304 -4.89 -15.60 -12.04
CA ALA A 304 -5.14 -16.26 -10.76
C ALA A 304 -4.26 -17.52 -10.56
N ALA A 305 -4.00 -18.28 -11.63
CA ALA A 305 -3.14 -19.48 -11.59
C ALA A 305 -1.65 -19.18 -11.34
N THR A 306 -1.23 -17.90 -11.35
CA THR A 306 0.14 -17.50 -10.97
C THR A 306 0.31 -17.20 -9.47
N PHE A 307 -0.77 -17.22 -8.69
CA PHE A 307 -0.72 -17.07 -7.24
C PHE A 307 -0.50 -18.42 -6.54
N ASP A 308 0.46 -18.49 -5.61
CA ASP A 308 0.68 -19.65 -4.74
C ASP A 308 -0.40 -19.70 -3.66
N GLN A 309 -1.28 -20.70 -3.76
CA GLN A 309 -2.53 -20.83 -3.00
C GLN A 309 -2.38 -21.42 -1.57
N SER A 310 -1.19 -21.77 -1.09
CA SER A 310 -1.10 -22.64 0.09
C SER A 310 -1.18 -21.98 1.48
N GLY A 311 -1.40 -20.67 1.60
CA GLY A 311 -1.39 -19.96 2.90
C GLY A 311 -2.73 -19.56 3.49
N ALA A 312 -3.84 -19.67 2.75
CA ALA A 312 -4.98 -18.76 2.98
C ALA A 312 -6.37 -19.43 3.02
N ASP A 313 -6.45 -20.74 2.81
CA ASP A 313 -7.67 -21.56 2.79
C ASP A 313 -8.44 -21.67 4.14
N TRP A 314 -8.12 -20.87 5.16
CA TRP A 314 -8.67 -20.98 6.52
C TRP A 314 -9.34 -19.69 7.02
N LEU A 315 -9.41 -18.64 6.18
CA LEU A 315 -9.79 -17.34 6.69
C LEU A 315 -11.28 -17.24 7.04
N LEU A 316 -12.26 -17.83 6.36
CA LEU A 316 -13.65 -17.49 6.72
C LEU A 316 -14.52 -18.78 6.83
N PRO A 317 -15.62 -18.78 7.63
CA PRO A 317 -16.74 -19.71 7.50
C PRO A 317 -17.94 -19.09 6.74
N ASP A 318 -18.66 -19.92 5.97
CA ASP A 318 -19.73 -19.61 4.99
C ASP A 318 -20.92 -18.72 5.42
N ASN A 319 -20.95 -18.19 6.65
CA ASN A 319 -22.10 -17.48 7.21
C ASN A 319 -21.75 -16.20 7.98
N LEU A 320 -20.59 -15.61 7.73
CA LEU A 320 -20.20 -14.35 8.33
C LEU A 320 -20.79 -13.18 7.51
N GLU A 321 -21.47 -12.26 8.17
CA GLU A 321 -21.96 -10.98 7.60
C GLU A 321 -21.17 -9.82 8.23
N PRO A 322 -20.04 -9.39 7.65
CA PRO A 322 -19.35 -8.20 8.14
C PRO A 322 -19.64 -6.96 7.27
N SER A 323 -19.50 -5.79 7.88
CA SER A 323 -19.51 -4.48 7.23
C SER A 323 -18.05 -3.98 7.11
N ALA A 324 -17.75 -3.03 6.23
CA ALA A 324 -16.51 -2.25 6.29
C ALA A 324 -16.43 -1.53 7.66
N GLY A 325 -15.66 -2.15 8.54
CA GLY A 325 -15.66 -1.87 9.96
C GLY A 325 -15.91 -3.14 10.77
N GLY A 326 -14.91 -3.51 11.56
CA GLY A 326 -15.00 -4.53 12.60
C GLY A 326 -14.49 -3.91 13.90
N ALA A 327 -15.04 -4.30 15.03
CA ALA A 327 -14.41 -4.01 16.31
C ALA A 327 -13.67 -5.27 16.75
N PRO A 328 -12.38 -5.14 17.14
CA PRO A 328 -11.71 -6.22 17.83
C PRO A 328 -12.58 -6.74 18.97
N GLY A 329 -12.66 -8.06 19.12
CA GLY A 329 -13.55 -8.70 20.06
C GLY A 329 -14.94 -9.05 19.51
N PHE A 330 -15.51 -8.24 18.62
CA PHE A 330 -16.88 -8.38 18.12
C PHE A 330 -16.97 -9.12 16.79
N THR A 331 -15.89 -9.05 16.00
CA THR A 331 -15.78 -9.72 14.70
C THR A 331 -14.46 -10.47 14.64
N ARG A 332 -14.49 -11.65 14.03
CA ARG A 332 -13.26 -12.44 13.81
C ARG A 332 -12.21 -11.65 13.02
N TYR A 333 -12.64 -10.76 12.14
CA TYR A 333 -11.77 -9.89 11.36
C TYR A 333 -12.01 -8.44 11.73
N VAL A 334 -10.92 -7.69 11.86
CA VAL A 334 -10.97 -6.24 12.06
C VAL A 334 -10.30 -5.59 10.88
N PHE A 335 -11.07 -4.75 10.21
CA PHE A 335 -10.62 -3.99 9.06
C PHE A 335 -10.38 -2.53 9.47
N ARG A 336 -9.33 -1.92 8.92
CA ARG A 336 -9.07 -0.48 9.10
C ARG A 336 -8.76 0.17 7.77
N GLN A 337 -9.22 1.40 7.63
CA GLN A 337 -8.78 2.29 6.58
C GLN A 337 -7.31 2.69 6.82
N THR A 338 -6.52 2.64 5.76
CA THR A 338 -5.13 3.11 5.71
C THR A 338 -4.93 3.95 4.45
N SER A 339 -3.77 4.57 4.29
CA SER A 339 -3.39 5.24 3.04
C SER A 339 -3.39 4.30 1.81
N ALA A 340 -3.39 2.98 2.02
CA ALA A 340 -3.51 1.96 0.98
C ALA A 340 -4.92 1.34 0.86
N GLY A 341 -5.95 1.91 1.50
CA GLY A 341 -7.32 1.39 1.50
C GLY A 341 -7.69 0.61 2.77
N VAL A 342 -8.82 -0.12 2.72
CA VAL A 342 -9.33 -0.92 3.84
C VAL A 342 -8.57 -2.24 3.91
N VAL A 343 -7.71 -2.43 4.90
CA VAL A 343 -6.94 -3.67 5.05
C VAL A 343 -7.34 -4.42 6.32
N PRO A 344 -7.22 -5.76 6.36
CA PRO A 344 -7.32 -6.48 7.63
C PRO A 344 -6.13 -6.07 8.51
N THR A 345 -6.43 -5.80 9.77
CA THR A 345 -5.46 -5.33 10.77
C THR A 345 -5.42 -6.20 12.01
N LEU A 346 -6.46 -7.00 12.21
CA LEU A 346 -6.49 -8.01 13.23
C LEU A 346 -7.33 -9.20 12.78
N VAL A 347 -6.85 -10.39 13.11
CA VAL A 347 -7.57 -11.67 12.95
C VAL A 347 -7.66 -12.33 14.32
N GLU A 348 -8.85 -12.69 14.74
CA GLU A 348 -9.09 -13.49 15.94
C GLU A 348 -9.13 -14.98 15.62
N GLY A 349 -8.75 -15.79 16.60
CA GLY A 349 -8.93 -17.23 16.61
C GLY A 349 -9.50 -17.70 17.95
N PRO A 350 -9.83 -19.00 18.11
CA PRO A 350 -9.85 -20.07 17.11
C PRO A 350 -10.75 -19.88 15.89
N ILE A 351 -10.59 -20.75 14.90
CA ILE A 351 -11.64 -20.97 13.90
C ILE A 351 -12.84 -21.63 14.57
N GLY A 352 -14.01 -20.99 14.53
CA GLY A 352 -15.27 -21.55 15.02
C GLY A 352 -16.02 -20.59 15.94
N PRO A 353 -17.14 -21.04 16.55
CA PRO A 353 -17.90 -20.26 17.52
C PRO A 353 -16.98 -19.79 18.64
N GLN A 354 -16.98 -18.48 18.89
CA GLN A 354 -16.18 -17.86 19.94
C GLN A 354 -17.08 -17.58 21.14
N TYR A 355 -16.66 -18.01 22.33
CA TYR A 355 -17.31 -17.59 23.57
C TYR A 355 -16.68 -16.28 24.00
N ARG A 356 -17.46 -15.19 23.92
CA ARG A 356 -16.99 -13.85 24.26
C ARG A 356 -17.66 -13.37 25.54
N CYS A 357 -16.81 -12.94 26.45
CA CYS A 357 -17.19 -12.39 27.75
C CYS A 357 -17.34 -10.86 27.74
N GLN A 358 -17.59 -10.26 26.58
CA GLN A 358 -17.58 -8.81 26.34
C GLN A 358 -18.89 -8.11 26.73
N GLU A 359 -19.80 -8.82 27.39
CA GLU A 359 -20.96 -8.20 28.02
C GLU A 359 -20.70 -8.13 29.53
N GLU A 360 -20.75 -6.93 30.12
CA GLU A 360 -20.60 -6.74 31.59
C GLU A 360 -21.58 -7.57 32.42
N SER A 361 -22.67 -8.06 31.83
CA SER A 361 -23.63 -8.92 32.52
C SER A 361 -23.16 -10.37 32.71
N LEU A 362 -22.11 -10.80 32.01
CA LEU A 362 -21.53 -12.13 32.16
C LEU A 362 -20.43 -12.10 33.24
N PRO A 363 -20.41 -13.07 34.18
CA PRO A 363 -19.47 -13.11 35.30
C PRO A 363 -18.09 -13.62 34.85
N CYS A 364 -17.39 -12.80 34.08
CA CYS A 364 -16.20 -13.20 33.34
C CYS A 364 -14.93 -12.49 33.76
N SER A 365 -15.01 -11.49 34.63
CA SER A 365 -13.81 -10.93 35.26
C SER A 365 -13.13 -11.98 36.14
N TYR A 366 -11.84 -11.78 36.45
CA TYR A 366 -11.09 -12.73 37.26
C TYR A 366 -11.74 -12.93 38.63
N LEU A 367 -12.19 -11.85 39.27
CA LEU A 367 -12.87 -11.94 40.57
C LEU A 367 -14.26 -12.57 40.47
N GLU A 368 -15.01 -12.34 39.38
CA GLU A 368 -16.32 -12.96 39.17
C GLU A 368 -16.23 -14.45 38.87
N LEU A 369 -15.25 -14.89 38.08
CA LEU A 369 -15.00 -16.31 37.85
C LEU A 369 -14.71 -17.06 39.16
N LYS A 370 -13.91 -16.44 40.04
CA LYS A 370 -13.65 -16.96 41.40
C LYS A 370 -14.91 -17.05 42.24
N GLU A 371 -15.76 -16.02 42.21
CA GLU A 371 -17.01 -16.03 42.97
C GLU A 371 -18.04 -17.00 42.36
N LEU A 372 -18.07 -17.16 41.02
CA LEU A 372 -18.90 -18.13 40.33
C LEU A 372 -18.54 -19.56 40.76
N LEU A 373 -17.24 -19.90 40.76
CA LEU A 373 -16.73 -21.18 41.24
C LEU A 373 -17.07 -21.40 42.73
N LYS A 374 -16.82 -20.39 43.57
CA LYS A 374 -17.03 -20.48 45.02
C LYS A 374 -18.50 -20.58 45.41
N SER A 375 -19.37 -19.86 44.72
CA SER A 375 -20.82 -19.88 44.97
C SER A 375 -21.49 -21.13 44.42
N ASN A 376 -20.83 -21.84 43.47
CA ASN A 376 -21.38 -22.97 42.74
C ASN A 376 -22.72 -22.60 42.07
N SER A 377 -22.82 -21.36 41.59
CA SER A 377 -23.96 -20.89 40.81
C SER A 377 -23.93 -21.49 39.39
N PRO A 378 -25.08 -21.61 38.70
CA PRO A 378 -25.08 -22.09 37.32
C PRO A 378 -24.20 -21.21 36.42
N ILE A 379 -23.34 -21.85 35.63
CA ILE A 379 -22.50 -21.18 34.64
C ILE A 379 -23.40 -20.78 33.45
N PRO A 380 -23.38 -19.51 33.01
CA PRO A 380 -24.05 -19.08 31.78
C PRO A 380 -23.60 -19.89 30.57
N GLU A 381 -24.54 -20.32 29.73
CA GLU A 381 -24.27 -21.11 28.51
C GLU A 381 -23.38 -20.33 27.53
N GLN A 382 -23.50 -19.00 27.53
CA GLN A 382 -22.73 -18.06 26.72
C GLN A 382 -21.22 -18.06 27.05
N MET A 383 -20.80 -18.66 28.15
CA MET A 383 -19.38 -18.77 28.52
C MET A 383 -18.72 -20.05 28.00
N GLY A 384 -19.51 -21.04 27.55
CA GLY A 384 -18.95 -22.28 27.01
C GLY A 384 -18.18 -23.16 27.99
N LEU A 385 -18.21 -22.86 29.29
CA LEU A 385 -17.43 -23.57 30.31
C LEU A 385 -18.24 -24.64 31.03
N SER A 386 -17.63 -25.81 31.21
CA SER A 386 -18.05 -26.79 32.21
C SER A 386 -17.61 -26.39 33.63
N PRO A 387 -18.22 -26.96 34.69
CA PRO A 387 -17.77 -26.74 36.07
C PRO A 387 -16.32 -27.17 36.31
N GLU A 388 -15.86 -28.23 35.64
CA GLU A 388 -14.48 -28.69 35.71
C GLU A 388 -13.52 -27.68 35.04
N GLU A 389 -13.84 -27.22 33.83
CA GLU A 389 -13.05 -26.20 33.12
C GLU A 389 -13.01 -24.88 33.88
N LEU A 390 -14.12 -24.43 34.50
CA LEU A 390 -14.13 -23.25 35.36
C LEU A 390 -13.18 -23.38 36.55
N ALA A 391 -13.12 -24.57 37.18
CA ALA A 391 -12.25 -24.80 38.31
C ALA A 391 -10.76 -24.77 37.92
N GLU A 392 -10.44 -25.31 36.74
CA GLU A 392 -9.08 -25.33 36.20
C GLU A 392 -8.65 -23.93 35.72
N LEU A 393 -9.49 -23.23 34.96
CA LEU A 393 -9.27 -21.85 34.53
C LEU A 393 -9.00 -20.91 35.72
N VAL A 394 -9.82 -20.99 36.78
CA VAL A 394 -9.59 -20.19 37.99
C VAL A 394 -8.25 -20.53 38.65
N SER A 395 -7.83 -21.80 38.62
CA SER A 395 -6.54 -22.21 39.16
C SER A 395 -5.36 -21.66 38.35
N GLU A 396 -5.48 -21.62 37.02
CA GLU A 396 -4.47 -21.03 36.12
C GLU A 396 -4.38 -19.51 36.30
N LEU A 397 -5.52 -18.84 36.43
CA LEU A 397 -5.58 -17.40 36.70
C LEU A 397 -5.05 -17.05 38.09
N ASP A 398 -5.26 -17.90 39.09
CA ASP A 398 -4.66 -17.74 40.43
C ASP A 398 -3.13 -17.87 40.37
N LEU A 399 -2.61 -18.83 39.59
CA LEU A 399 -1.18 -18.98 39.35
C LEU A 399 -0.59 -17.74 38.66
N LEU A 400 -1.29 -17.22 37.64
CA LEU A 400 -0.90 -15.98 36.98
C LEU A 400 -0.93 -14.79 37.95
N ASN A 401 -1.97 -14.65 38.77
CA ASN A 401 -2.08 -13.59 39.77
C ASN A 401 -0.92 -13.63 40.79
N GLU A 402 -0.51 -14.82 41.24
CA GLU A 402 0.67 -14.98 42.10
C GLU A 402 1.94 -14.43 41.43
N PHE A 403 2.16 -14.76 40.15
CA PHE A 403 3.28 -14.22 39.38
C PHE A 403 3.21 -12.69 39.24
N LEU A 404 2.03 -12.15 38.97
CA LEU A 404 1.80 -10.70 38.86
C LEU A 404 2.14 -9.99 40.19
N ILE A 405 1.71 -10.51 41.33
CA ILE A 405 2.00 -9.93 42.65
C ILE A 405 3.52 -9.84 42.90
N GLU A 406 4.30 -10.85 42.49
CA GLU A 406 5.75 -10.83 42.59
C GLU A 406 6.41 -9.76 41.71
N HIS A 407 5.73 -9.36 40.63
CA HIS A 407 6.18 -8.37 39.65
C HIS A 407 5.47 -7.01 39.76
N ALA A 408 4.75 -6.75 40.86
CA ALA A 408 4.06 -5.47 41.07
C ALA A 408 5.02 -4.25 40.99
N ASP A 409 6.25 -4.39 41.50
CA ASP A 409 7.31 -3.40 41.28
C ASP A 409 7.95 -3.63 39.90
N VAL A 410 7.86 -2.63 39.02
CA VAL A 410 8.46 -2.65 37.68
C VAL A 410 9.96 -2.98 37.68
N ASN A 411 10.68 -2.71 38.77
CA ASN A 411 12.09 -3.10 38.88
C ASN A 411 12.28 -4.61 39.00
N ASN A 412 11.31 -5.36 39.54
CA ASN A 412 11.36 -6.82 39.54
C ASN A 412 11.28 -7.36 38.11
N ALA A 413 10.38 -6.82 37.28
CA ALA A 413 10.34 -7.16 35.86
C ALA A 413 11.66 -6.81 35.16
N CYS A 414 12.18 -5.59 35.33
CA CYS A 414 13.47 -5.23 34.74
C CYS A 414 14.61 -6.15 35.22
N ALA A 415 14.68 -6.48 36.50
CA ALA A 415 15.70 -7.36 37.08
C ALA A 415 15.59 -8.81 36.55
N ASN A 416 14.37 -9.25 36.27
CA ASN A 416 14.08 -10.55 35.67
C ASN A 416 14.19 -10.56 34.14
N GLY A 417 14.72 -9.49 33.53
CA GLY A 417 15.09 -9.46 32.11
C GLY A 417 13.99 -9.01 31.16
N TYR A 418 12.86 -8.51 31.67
CA TYR A 418 11.81 -7.95 30.83
C TYR A 418 12.27 -6.65 30.15
N ILE A 419 11.85 -6.43 28.90
CA ILE A 419 12.20 -5.27 28.09
C ILE A 419 10.93 -4.54 27.68
N SER A 420 10.79 -3.28 28.07
CA SER A 420 9.67 -2.42 27.66
C SER A 420 9.74 -2.02 26.19
N ASP A 421 8.59 -2.00 25.51
CA ASP A 421 8.38 -1.32 24.23
C ASP A 421 8.48 0.21 24.29
N GLN A 422 8.47 0.76 25.51
CA GLN A 422 8.55 2.17 25.84
C GLN A 422 7.29 2.97 25.48
N ILE A 423 6.20 2.33 25.05
CA ILE A 423 4.96 2.98 24.65
C ILE A 423 3.84 2.56 25.61
N GLN A 424 2.84 3.41 25.83
CA GLN A 424 1.64 2.99 26.55
C GLN A 424 0.44 2.98 25.62
N THR A 425 -0.09 1.80 25.36
CA THR A 425 -1.25 1.62 24.52
C THR A 425 -2.53 1.92 25.33
N PRO A 426 -3.44 2.77 24.82
CA PRO A 426 -4.72 3.06 25.45
C PRO A 426 -5.46 1.78 25.88
N ASN A 427 -5.96 1.76 27.12
CA ASN A 427 -6.72 0.64 27.70
C ASN A 427 -5.98 -0.72 27.75
N MET A 428 -4.68 -0.77 27.46
CA MET A 428 -3.87 -2.00 27.49
C MET A 428 -2.59 -1.87 28.33
N GLY A 429 -2.05 -0.66 28.47
CA GLY A 429 -0.77 -0.43 29.15
C GLY A 429 0.42 -0.53 28.20
N SER A 430 1.62 -0.52 28.78
CA SER A 430 2.91 -0.75 28.11
C SER A 430 3.32 -2.20 28.23
N HIS A 431 3.80 -2.77 27.14
CA HIS A 431 4.18 -4.17 27.08
C HIS A 431 5.66 -4.33 27.42
N PHE A 432 5.92 -5.15 28.43
CA PHE A 432 7.25 -5.55 28.87
C PHE A 432 7.44 -6.99 28.44
N TYR A 433 8.38 -7.25 27.54
CA TYR A 433 8.56 -8.55 26.88
C TYR A 433 9.73 -9.35 27.46
N ARG A 434 9.56 -10.66 27.54
CA ARG A 434 10.62 -11.66 27.73
C ARG A 434 10.80 -12.51 26.49
N LEU A 435 11.69 -12.05 25.62
CA LEU A 435 11.91 -12.65 24.31
C LEU A 435 12.40 -14.10 24.37
N ASP A 436 13.04 -14.51 25.49
CA ASP A 436 13.51 -15.87 25.69
C ASP A 436 12.38 -16.87 25.96
N LEU A 437 11.21 -16.40 26.37
CA LEU A 437 10.05 -17.24 26.69
C LEU A 437 9.19 -17.54 25.46
N PHE A 438 9.29 -16.79 24.36
CA PHE A 438 8.37 -16.93 23.21
C PHE A 438 8.38 -18.31 22.51
N ASN A 439 9.31 -19.20 22.86
CA ASN A 439 9.44 -20.55 22.29
C ASN A 439 9.32 -21.66 23.35
N ASP A 440 8.92 -21.36 24.59
CA ASP A 440 8.84 -22.37 25.66
C ASP A 440 7.47 -23.05 25.80
N GLY A 441 6.47 -22.57 25.07
CA GLY A 441 5.10 -23.08 25.08
C GLY A 441 4.16 -22.10 25.76
N PHE A 442 2.94 -22.52 26.06
CA PHE A 442 2.03 -21.73 26.89
C PHE A 442 2.20 -22.12 28.36
N ASP A 443 2.56 -21.17 29.23
CA ASP A 443 2.66 -21.36 30.68
C ASP A 443 1.98 -20.19 31.43
N PRO A 444 0.79 -20.39 32.02
CA PRO A 444 0.07 -19.32 32.71
C PRO A 444 0.83 -18.77 33.93
N GLY A 445 1.79 -19.53 34.49
CA GLY A 445 2.62 -19.11 35.61
C GLY A 445 3.91 -18.39 35.22
N ASN A 446 4.20 -18.23 33.93
CA ASN A 446 5.43 -17.60 33.45
C ASN A 446 5.19 -16.79 32.16
N PRO A 447 4.39 -15.70 32.22
CA PRO A 447 3.96 -14.97 31.03
C PRO A 447 5.11 -14.30 30.28
N GLU A 448 5.06 -14.38 28.95
CA GLU A 448 6.00 -13.70 28.05
C GLU A 448 5.92 -12.18 28.15
N ILE A 449 4.76 -11.63 28.54
CA ILE A 449 4.51 -10.20 28.58
C ILE A 449 3.88 -9.79 29.92
N LEU A 450 4.47 -8.78 30.54
CA LEU A 450 3.86 -8.04 31.66
C LEU A 450 3.36 -6.68 31.17
N LEU A 451 2.23 -6.23 31.72
CA LEU A 451 1.60 -4.97 31.34
C LEU A 451 1.67 -3.97 32.47
N TYR A 452 2.17 -2.78 32.17
CA TYR A 452 2.27 -1.69 33.13
C TYR A 452 1.66 -0.40 32.60
N ALA A 453 0.99 0.38 33.45
CA ALA A 453 0.52 1.72 33.13
C ALA A 453 1.24 2.79 33.97
N VAL A 454 1.34 4.01 33.47
CA VAL A 454 1.89 5.14 34.24
C VAL A 454 0.98 5.40 35.44
N ALA A 455 1.57 5.47 36.63
CA ALA A 455 0.86 5.55 37.90
C ALA A 455 0.03 6.84 38.10
N ASP A 456 0.22 7.85 37.25
CA ASP A 456 -0.55 9.10 37.28
C ASP A 456 -1.91 8.99 36.57
N GLY A 457 -2.22 7.84 35.97
CA GLY A 457 -3.48 7.58 35.28
C GLY A 457 -3.63 8.31 33.94
N THR A 458 -2.51 8.74 33.34
CA THR A 458 -2.49 9.38 32.02
C THR A 458 -2.05 8.42 30.91
N VAL A 459 -2.36 8.78 29.66
CA VAL A 459 -1.73 8.19 28.47
C VAL A 459 -0.67 9.19 27.98
N PRO A 460 0.62 8.93 28.22
CA PRO A 460 1.69 9.83 27.80
C PRO A 460 1.88 9.81 26.27
N GLU A 461 2.25 10.95 25.70
CA GLU A 461 2.74 11.03 24.32
C GLU A 461 4.25 10.70 24.29
N GLY A 462 4.65 9.71 23.51
CA GLY A 462 6.05 9.30 23.33
C GLY A 462 6.58 8.32 24.40
N SER A 463 7.91 8.16 24.43
CA SER A 463 8.60 7.15 25.25
C SER A 463 8.40 7.35 26.77
N ILE A 464 8.02 6.29 27.48
CA ILE A 464 7.72 6.32 28.93
C ILE A 464 8.91 5.95 29.82
N GLY A 465 10.00 5.47 29.22
CA GLY A 465 11.20 4.97 29.90
C GLY A 465 11.61 3.58 29.40
N ARG A 466 12.67 3.02 29.98
CA ARG A 466 13.19 1.69 29.66
C ARG A 466 13.83 1.02 30.88
N CYS A 467 13.97 -0.30 30.81
CA CYS A 467 14.82 -1.03 31.73
C CYS A 467 16.30 -0.83 31.36
N ASN A 468 17.12 -0.39 32.32
CA ASN A 468 18.56 -0.21 32.18
C ASN A 468 19.28 -0.91 33.33
N ASN A 469 20.07 -1.94 33.01
CA ASN A 469 20.77 -2.78 33.99
C ASN A 469 19.86 -3.33 35.11
N GLY A 470 18.66 -3.77 34.74
CA GLY A 470 17.69 -4.34 35.68
C GLY A 470 16.92 -3.32 36.52
N VAL A 471 17.02 -2.03 36.20
CA VAL A 471 16.32 -0.95 36.91
C VAL A 471 15.54 -0.11 35.91
N TRP A 472 14.32 0.28 36.28
CA TRP A 472 13.49 1.15 35.47
C TRP A 472 13.98 2.61 35.54
N ASP A 473 14.11 3.28 34.39
CA ASP A 473 14.56 4.69 34.30
C ASP A 473 13.45 5.69 33.94
N GLY A 474 12.19 5.24 33.88
CA GLY A 474 11.02 6.02 33.48
C GLY A 474 10.14 6.56 34.62
N LYS A 475 8.90 6.94 34.27
CA LYS A 475 7.89 7.38 35.23
C LYS A 475 7.48 6.24 36.18
N PRO A 476 6.94 6.53 37.39
CA PRO A 476 6.36 5.48 38.23
C PRO A 476 5.29 4.70 37.47
N MET A 477 5.36 3.37 37.56
CA MET A 477 4.48 2.44 36.86
C MET A 477 3.65 1.64 37.86
N VAL A 478 2.48 1.17 37.42
CA VAL A 478 1.60 0.24 38.13
C VAL A 478 1.39 -0.97 37.23
N LEU A 479 1.51 -2.18 37.80
CA LEU A 479 1.19 -3.41 37.08
C LEU A 479 -0.32 -3.50 36.88
N VAL A 480 -0.75 -3.80 35.66
CA VAL A 480 -2.17 -3.82 35.28
C VAL A 480 -2.64 -5.14 34.66
N GLY A 481 -1.72 -6.07 34.38
CA GLY A 481 -2.04 -7.39 33.84
C GLY A 481 -0.85 -8.08 33.19
N SER A 482 -1.12 -9.11 32.39
CA SER A 482 -0.17 -9.78 31.52
C SER A 482 -0.72 -9.96 30.11
N ALA A 483 0.15 -10.39 29.21
CA ALA A 483 -0.23 -10.94 27.92
C ALA A 483 0.68 -12.12 27.56
N PHE A 484 0.22 -12.92 26.62
CA PHE A 484 0.93 -14.06 26.06
C PHE A 484 1.17 -13.81 24.59
N MET A 485 2.28 -14.34 24.08
CA MET A 485 2.56 -14.27 22.65
C MET A 485 3.25 -15.53 22.15
N SER A 486 2.72 -16.08 21.07
CA SER A 486 3.29 -17.20 20.35
C SER A 486 3.59 -16.80 18.92
N THR A 487 4.84 -16.98 18.49
CA THR A 487 5.20 -16.79 17.09
C THR A 487 4.89 -18.06 16.30
N PRO A 488 4.08 -18.02 15.23
CA PRO A 488 3.81 -19.21 14.43
C PRO A 488 5.10 -19.76 13.81
N ASP A 489 5.27 -21.09 13.79
CA ASP A 489 6.43 -21.76 13.18
C ASP A 489 6.31 -21.78 11.66
N ILE A 490 6.79 -20.70 11.03
CA ILE A 490 6.80 -20.52 9.56
C ILE A 490 7.96 -21.24 8.84
N SER A 491 8.63 -22.21 9.47
CA SER A 491 9.76 -22.91 8.82
C SER A 491 9.29 -23.76 7.64
N GLU A 492 10.09 -23.81 6.55
CA GLU A 492 9.77 -24.50 5.27
C GLU A 492 9.32 -25.98 5.42
N GLY A 493 9.61 -26.64 6.54
CA GLY A 493 9.21 -28.03 6.83
C GLY A 493 7.88 -28.19 7.58
N SER A 494 7.29 -27.09 8.04
CA SER A 494 6.03 -27.00 8.80
C SER A 494 4.82 -26.74 7.87
N ILE A 495 5.08 -26.12 6.72
CA ILE A 495 4.10 -25.62 5.72
C ILE A 495 3.21 -26.73 5.11
N THR A 496 3.50 -28.01 5.35
CA THR A 496 2.76 -29.13 4.76
C THR A 496 1.55 -29.61 5.58
N ASP A 497 1.38 -29.14 6.82
CA ASP A 497 0.19 -29.42 7.64
C ASP A 497 -0.52 -28.10 7.95
N ASN A 498 -1.86 -28.08 7.88
CA ASN A 498 -2.72 -26.95 8.26
C ASN A 498 -2.54 -26.49 9.74
N ASP A 499 -1.55 -27.01 10.47
CA ASP A 499 -1.23 -26.74 11.88
C ASP A 499 -0.42 -25.44 12.09
N VAL A 500 0.27 -24.90 11.07
CA VAL A 500 1.15 -23.71 11.22
C VAL A 500 0.42 -22.45 11.68
N TYR A 501 -0.88 -22.36 11.37
CA TYR A 501 -1.73 -21.20 11.64
C TYR A 501 -2.81 -21.49 12.69
N LYS A 502 -2.78 -22.66 13.33
CA LYS A 502 -3.65 -22.97 14.46
C LYS A 502 -3.26 -22.04 15.63
N HIS A 503 -4.26 -21.44 16.29
CA HIS A 503 -3.96 -20.67 17.49
C HIS A 503 -3.31 -21.58 18.55
N PRO A 504 -2.41 -21.04 19.38
CA PRO A 504 -1.72 -21.82 20.41
C PRO A 504 -2.70 -22.41 21.42
N GLU A 505 -2.25 -23.44 22.14
CA GLU A 505 -2.88 -23.78 23.41
C GLU A 505 -2.84 -22.54 24.32
N GLY A 506 -3.93 -22.32 25.06
CA GLY A 506 -4.06 -21.22 25.99
C GLY A 506 -4.66 -21.70 27.30
N PHE A 507 -5.43 -20.83 27.96
CA PHE A 507 -6.07 -21.20 29.22
C PHE A 507 -7.15 -22.25 28.98
N THR A 508 -7.56 -22.89 30.08
CA THR A 508 -8.62 -23.89 30.02
C THR A 508 -9.95 -23.27 29.60
N GLY A 509 -10.53 -23.84 28.54
CA GLY A 509 -11.80 -23.41 27.96
C GLY A 509 -11.60 -22.58 26.68
N ASP A 510 -12.68 -21.98 26.21
CA ASP A 510 -12.73 -21.27 24.92
C ASP A 510 -12.91 -19.75 25.08
N LEU A 511 -12.62 -19.21 26.27
CA LEU A 511 -12.76 -17.78 26.56
C LEU A 511 -11.58 -16.94 26.08
N ASP A 512 -10.46 -17.59 25.73
CA ASP A 512 -9.26 -16.96 25.21
C ASP A 512 -9.54 -16.10 23.98
N ASN A 513 -9.01 -14.88 23.96
CA ASN A 513 -9.05 -14.00 22.79
C ASN A 513 -7.69 -13.98 22.09
N TRP A 514 -7.33 -15.12 21.50
CA TRP A 514 -6.16 -15.17 20.63
C TRP A 514 -6.40 -14.32 19.39
N HIS A 515 -5.46 -13.42 19.09
CA HIS A 515 -5.50 -12.60 17.90
C HIS A 515 -4.12 -12.36 17.29
N VAL A 516 -4.08 -12.10 15.99
CA VAL A 516 -2.90 -11.73 15.22
C VAL A 516 -3.10 -10.31 14.74
N HIS A 517 -2.10 -9.45 14.93
CA HIS A 517 -2.09 -8.14 14.28
C HIS A 517 -1.45 -8.25 12.90
N LEU A 518 -2.10 -7.65 11.90
CA LEU A 518 -1.62 -7.56 10.52
C LEU A 518 -1.31 -6.10 10.18
N ASN A 519 -0.36 -5.88 9.28
CA ASN A 519 -0.02 -4.55 8.75
C ASN A 519 0.31 -3.53 9.84
N LEU A 520 1.04 -3.96 10.87
CA LEU A 520 1.33 -3.15 12.05
C LEU A 520 2.68 -2.45 11.93
N CYS A 521 2.67 -1.13 12.03
CA CYS A 521 3.87 -0.32 12.21
C CYS A 521 4.13 -0.09 13.70
N ARG A 522 5.27 -0.57 14.19
CA ARG A 522 5.67 -0.40 15.59
C ARG A 522 6.87 0.51 15.73
N ARG A 523 7.09 1.05 16.94
CA ARG A 523 8.28 1.84 17.29
C ARG A 523 8.53 3.03 16.35
N ASN A 524 7.46 3.62 15.82
CA ASN A 524 7.56 4.84 15.05
C ASN A 524 8.02 6.02 15.93
N SER A 525 8.41 7.11 15.30
CA SER A 525 8.86 8.34 15.98
C SER A 525 7.80 9.00 16.87
N GLN A 526 6.53 8.59 16.76
CA GLN A 526 5.41 9.09 17.57
C GLN A 526 5.22 8.30 18.87
N GLY A 527 5.86 7.13 19.01
CA GLY A 527 5.75 6.31 20.20
C GLY A 527 4.37 5.66 20.35
N SER A 528 3.75 5.30 19.23
CA SER A 528 2.49 4.55 19.17
C SER A 528 2.55 3.50 18.06
N ASP A 529 1.78 2.43 18.21
CA ASP A 529 1.60 1.47 17.14
C ASP A 529 0.53 1.98 16.16
N THR A 530 0.81 1.94 14.86
CA THR A 530 -0.10 2.43 13.81
C THR A 530 -0.30 1.37 12.73
N PHE A 531 -1.47 1.36 12.09
CA PHE A 531 -1.75 0.47 10.97
C PHE A 531 -1.62 1.29 9.70
N VAL A 532 -0.42 1.27 9.13
CA VAL A 532 -0.05 2.05 7.95
C VAL A 532 0.75 1.17 7.00
N PRO A 533 0.76 1.45 5.69
CA PRO A 533 1.56 0.69 4.75
C PRO A 533 3.05 0.70 5.12
N ARG A 534 3.77 -0.33 4.67
CA ARG A 534 5.20 -0.53 4.97
C ARG A 534 6.05 0.72 4.73
N GLU A 535 5.85 1.38 3.59
CA GLU A 535 6.61 2.57 3.21
C GLU A 535 6.35 3.77 4.13
N GLU A 536 5.09 3.96 4.55
CA GLU A 536 4.72 4.97 5.54
C GLU A 536 5.32 4.64 6.91
N CYS A 537 5.30 3.37 7.30
CA CYS A 537 5.93 2.92 8.54
C CYS A 537 7.44 3.21 8.58
N GLU A 538 8.14 2.88 7.50
CA GLU A 538 9.58 3.11 7.36
C GLU A 538 9.91 4.61 7.36
N THR A 539 9.06 5.42 6.72
CA THR A 539 9.17 6.89 6.71
C THR A 539 9.00 7.49 8.11
N LEU A 540 8.10 6.94 8.93
CA LEU A 540 7.93 7.33 10.33
C LEU A 540 9.06 6.84 11.25
N GLY A 541 10.05 6.13 10.71
CA GLY A 541 11.15 5.50 11.45
C GLY A 541 10.71 4.26 12.24
N GLY A 542 9.54 3.71 11.91
CA GLY A 542 8.98 2.52 12.52
C GLY A 542 9.50 1.23 11.92
N GLN A 543 9.15 0.12 12.57
CA GLN A 543 9.41 -1.25 12.14
C GLN A 543 8.08 -1.86 11.69
N PHE A 544 7.96 -2.12 10.39
CA PHE A 544 6.76 -2.71 9.83
C PHE A 544 6.73 -4.22 10.07
N HIS A 545 5.57 -4.71 10.50
CA HIS A 545 5.27 -6.12 10.71
C HIS A 545 4.08 -6.51 9.84
N GLU A 546 4.30 -7.39 8.87
CA GLU A 546 3.22 -7.96 8.02
C GLU A 546 2.22 -8.74 8.88
N ALA A 547 2.75 -9.57 9.78
CA ALA A 547 2.01 -10.22 10.83
C ALA A 547 2.86 -10.21 12.10
N LEU A 548 2.21 -9.97 13.23
CA LEU A 548 2.77 -10.17 14.56
C LEU A 548 2.02 -11.36 15.17
N GLY A 549 2.77 -12.39 15.60
CA GLY A 549 2.24 -13.71 15.99
C GLY A 549 1.07 -13.67 16.98
N TRP A 550 0.45 -14.83 17.23
CA TRP A 550 -0.70 -14.93 18.13
C TRP A 550 -0.45 -14.28 19.47
N MET A 551 -1.33 -13.38 19.87
CA MET A 551 -1.29 -12.64 21.12
C MET A 551 -2.61 -12.76 21.86
N MET A 552 -2.55 -12.67 23.18
CA MET A 552 -3.72 -12.62 24.04
C MET A 552 -3.41 -11.83 25.31
N HIS A 553 -4.31 -10.96 25.73
CA HIS A 553 -4.23 -10.32 27.05
C HIS A 553 -4.90 -11.18 28.12
N ALA A 554 -4.34 -11.16 29.34
CA ALA A 554 -4.92 -11.82 30.50
C ALA A 554 -4.92 -10.88 31.73
N TRP A 555 -6.11 -10.53 32.19
CA TRP A 555 -6.35 -9.56 33.25
C TRP A 555 -6.59 -10.25 34.59
N ALA A 556 -5.53 -10.84 35.15
CA ALA A 556 -5.58 -11.50 36.46
C ALA A 556 -5.14 -10.60 37.63
N ASP A 557 -4.99 -9.29 37.44
CA ASP A 557 -4.70 -8.36 38.55
C ASP A 557 -6.00 -7.93 39.25
N SER A 558 -6.04 -8.08 40.58
CA SER A 558 -7.25 -7.78 41.35
C SER A 558 -7.55 -6.28 41.51
N GLU A 559 -6.55 -5.40 41.35
CA GLU A 559 -6.78 -3.95 41.44
C GLU A 559 -7.28 -3.37 40.12
N HIS A 560 -7.01 -4.05 38.99
CA HIS A 560 -7.41 -3.70 37.63
C HIS A 560 -8.30 -4.78 36.99
N ASP A 561 -9.17 -5.39 37.81
CA ASP A 561 -10.05 -6.48 37.39
C ASP A 561 -10.99 -6.05 36.24
N ASN A 562 -10.99 -6.79 35.14
CA ASN A 562 -11.61 -6.36 33.90
C ASN A 562 -13.06 -6.89 33.76
N GLN A 563 -14.03 -5.99 33.85
CA GLN A 563 -15.45 -6.33 33.72
C GLN A 563 -15.88 -6.67 32.28
N LEU A 564 -15.05 -6.40 31.27
CA LEU A 564 -15.24 -6.92 29.90
C LEU A 564 -14.80 -8.38 29.74
N GLY A 565 -14.36 -9.01 30.84
CA GLY A 565 -13.84 -10.36 30.86
C GLY A 565 -12.32 -10.40 30.96
N VAL A 566 -11.84 -11.48 31.57
CA VAL A 566 -10.42 -11.72 31.88
C VAL A 566 -9.52 -11.79 30.64
N PHE A 567 -10.06 -12.11 29.46
CA PHE A 567 -9.31 -12.15 28.19
C PHE A 567 -9.77 -11.09 27.19
N SER A 568 -10.52 -10.07 27.62
CA SER A 568 -10.90 -8.97 26.72
C SER A 568 -9.65 -8.27 26.17
N MET A 569 -9.70 -7.77 24.94
CA MET A 569 -8.57 -7.06 24.37
C MET A 569 -8.32 -5.70 25.05
N TRP A 570 -9.34 -5.11 25.68
CA TRP A 570 -9.23 -3.83 26.37
C TRP A 570 -9.68 -3.92 27.82
N ASN A 571 -9.04 -3.11 28.66
CA ASN A 571 -9.40 -2.96 30.05
C ASN A 571 -9.78 -1.48 30.35
N PRO A 572 -11.05 -1.19 30.67
CA PRO A 572 -11.52 0.17 30.98
C PRO A 572 -10.91 0.74 32.27
N THR A 573 -10.33 -0.11 33.13
CA THR A 573 -9.63 0.30 34.35
C THR A 573 -8.23 0.85 34.06
N ILE A 574 -7.76 0.81 32.81
CA ILE A 574 -6.49 1.37 32.35
C ILE A 574 -6.75 2.64 31.54
N ALA A 575 -5.88 3.65 31.64
CA ALA A 575 -6.05 4.92 30.95
C ALA A 575 -6.11 4.77 29.41
N PRO A 576 -6.99 5.50 28.70
CA PRO A 576 -7.96 6.45 29.23
C PRO A 576 -9.14 5.73 29.89
N PHE A 577 -9.43 6.10 31.14
CA PHE A 577 -10.54 5.54 31.88
C PHE A 577 -11.85 5.90 31.18
N GLY A 578 -12.75 4.92 31.09
CA GLY A 578 -14.08 5.06 30.51
C GLY A 578 -14.98 3.96 31.04
N ASP A 579 -16.27 4.03 30.74
CA ASP A 579 -17.12 2.84 30.82
C ASP A 579 -16.86 1.94 29.60
N THR A 580 -17.36 0.72 29.66
CA THR A 580 -17.20 -0.29 28.61
C THR A 580 -17.70 0.18 27.26
N ASN A 581 -18.91 0.73 27.20
CA ASN A 581 -19.47 1.29 25.96
C ASN A 581 -18.57 2.37 25.35
N THR A 582 -17.97 3.25 26.15
CA THR A 582 -17.05 4.29 25.65
C THR A 582 -15.70 3.75 25.22
N VAL A 583 -15.24 2.61 25.73
CA VAL A 583 -14.04 1.91 25.23
C VAL A 583 -14.37 1.24 23.90
N GLU A 584 -15.50 0.54 23.82
CA GLU A 584 -16.00 -0.11 22.62
C GLU A 584 -16.26 0.90 21.49
N ASP A 585 -16.97 1.99 21.76
CA ASP A 585 -17.24 3.06 20.79
C ASP A 585 -15.96 3.74 20.28
N ARG A 586 -14.93 3.88 21.12
CA ARG A 586 -13.63 4.43 20.71
C ARG A 586 -12.81 3.45 19.87
N ALA A 587 -13.06 2.16 20.02
CA ALA A 587 -12.32 1.10 19.36
C ALA A 587 -13.06 0.50 18.16
N LEU A 588 -14.35 0.79 18.01
CA LEU A 588 -15.17 0.58 16.83
C LEU A 588 -14.61 1.42 15.67
N VAL A 589 -13.98 0.75 14.72
CA VAL A 589 -13.51 1.40 13.50
C VAL A 589 -14.68 1.50 12.53
N ARG A 590 -15.22 2.71 12.37
CA ARG A 590 -16.15 3.05 11.31
C ARG A 590 -15.37 3.76 10.22
N GLY A 591 -15.51 3.34 8.96
CA GLY A 591 -14.94 4.09 7.86
C GLY A 591 -15.54 5.50 7.86
N GLU A 592 -14.73 6.51 8.16
CA GLU A 592 -15.15 7.92 8.25
C GLU A 592 -15.58 8.49 6.88
N ASP A 593 -15.29 7.76 5.79
CA ASP A 593 -15.53 8.14 4.39
C ASP A 593 -16.77 7.53 3.73
N PHE A 594 -17.51 6.65 4.42
CA PHE A 594 -18.75 6.12 3.83
C PHE A 594 -19.91 7.09 4.03
N PRO A 595 -20.71 7.38 2.99
CA PRO A 595 -21.92 8.20 3.13
C PRO A 595 -22.82 7.67 4.24
N GLU A 596 -23.45 8.57 5.00
CA GLU A 596 -24.41 8.20 6.03
C GLU A 596 -25.52 7.32 5.39
N ASN A 597 -25.72 6.11 5.94
CA ASN A 597 -26.61 5.05 5.43
C ASN A 597 -26.09 4.21 4.25
N ALA A 598 -24.82 4.25 3.87
CA ALA A 598 -24.27 3.32 2.89
C ALA A 598 -24.39 1.85 3.36
N LYS A 599 -24.82 0.95 2.47
CA LYS A 599 -24.82 -0.50 2.70
C LYS A 599 -23.45 -1.04 2.30
N GLN A 600 -22.94 -1.98 3.06
CA GLN A 600 -21.68 -2.66 2.78
C GLN A 600 -21.97 -4.15 2.63
N SER A 601 -21.32 -4.77 1.66
CA SER A 601 -21.32 -6.19 1.39
C SER A 601 -19.86 -6.65 1.33
N LEU A 602 -19.56 -7.85 1.84
CA LEU A 602 -18.20 -8.35 1.85
C LEU A 602 -18.05 -9.53 0.92
N VAL A 603 -16.90 -9.56 0.25
CA VAL A 603 -16.45 -10.72 -0.47
C VAL A 603 -15.57 -11.52 0.48
N THR A 604 -16.11 -12.64 0.92
CA THR A 604 -15.56 -13.46 2.01
C THR A 604 -15.96 -14.91 1.73
N ASN A 605 -15.12 -15.89 2.05
CA ASN A 605 -15.38 -17.33 1.85
C ASN A 605 -15.50 -17.80 0.41
N PHE A 606 -15.00 -17.07 -0.58
CA PHE A 606 -15.47 -17.29 -1.93
C PHE A 606 -17.01 -17.23 -1.97
N ALA A 607 -17.61 -16.22 -1.36
CA ALA A 607 -19.04 -15.92 -1.40
C ALA A 607 -19.32 -14.41 -1.33
N PHE A 608 -20.52 -14.03 -1.75
CA PHE A 608 -21.15 -12.74 -1.46
C PHE A 608 -22.31 -12.95 -0.48
N GLU A 609 -22.89 -11.89 0.08
CA GLU A 609 -24.22 -11.93 0.71
C GLU A 609 -25.26 -12.40 -0.33
N ASP A 610 -26.09 -13.41 0.01
CA ASP A 610 -27.03 -14.05 -0.92
C ASP A 610 -28.01 -13.05 -1.57
N GLU A 611 -28.57 -12.15 -0.76
CA GLU A 611 -29.50 -11.08 -1.17
C GLU A 611 -29.11 -9.76 -0.51
N ILE A 612 -28.80 -8.75 -1.33
CA ILE A 612 -28.35 -7.43 -0.87
C ILE A 612 -29.48 -6.43 -1.16
N GLU A 613 -30.19 -5.97 -0.13
CA GLU A 613 -31.30 -5.01 -0.30
C GLU A 613 -30.87 -3.58 0.04
N VAL A 614 -31.17 -2.64 -0.85
CA VAL A 614 -30.93 -1.20 -0.67
C VAL A 614 -32.02 -0.34 -1.31
N GLU A 615 -32.13 0.91 -0.90
CA GLU A 615 -32.98 1.91 -1.57
C GLU A 615 -32.26 2.53 -2.77
N ALA A 616 -33.00 2.95 -3.81
CA ALA A 616 -32.40 3.64 -4.93
C ALA A 616 -31.59 4.88 -4.52
N GLY A 617 -30.31 4.91 -4.92
CA GLY A 617 -29.34 5.94 -4.58
C GLY A 617 -28.61 5.75 -3.24
N GLN A 618 -28.92 4.68 -2.50
CA GLN A 618 -28.15 4.28 -1.32
C GLN A 618 -26.85 3.59 -1.77
N SER A 619 -25.70 4.15 -1.40
CA SER A 619 -24.40 3.61 -1.80
C SER A 619 -24.20 2.17 -1.30
N VAL A 620 -23.79 1.26 -2.18
CA VAL A 620 -23.40 -0.12 -1.84
C VAL A 620 -21.91 -0.30 -2.11
N TYR A 621 -21.16 -0.75 -1.10
CA TYR A 621 -19.73 -1.02 -1.21
C TYR A 621 -19.43 -2.50 -0.98
N PHE A 622 -18.73 -3.12 -1.93
CA PHE A 622 -18.16 -4.45 -1.84
C PHE A 622 -16.71 -4.36 -1.42
N ASN A 623 -16.29 -5.13 -0.42
CA ASN A 623 -14.92 -5.09 0.08
C ASN A 623 -14.35 -6.51 0.00
N ASN A 624 -13.22 -6.69 -0.68
CA ASN A 624 -12.57 -8.00 -0.74
C ASN A 624 -11.85 -8.28 0.58
N SER A 625 -12.49 -9.10 1.40
CA SER A 625 -11.99 -9.55 2.71
C SER A 625 -11.36 -10.93 2.65
N ASP A 626 -11.41 -11.59 1.50
CA ASP A 626 -10.67 -12.82 1.23
C ASP A 626 -9.21 -12.52 0.93
N SER A 627 -8.37 -13.53 1.13
CA SER A 627 -6.93 -13.48 0.87
C SER A 627 -6.54 -13.71 -0.59
N VAL A 628 -7.52 -13.98 -1.45
CA VAL A 628 -7.31 -14.17 -2.87
C VAL A 628 -8.07 -13.09 -3.64
N PRO A 629 -7.72 -12.80 -4.89
CA PRO A 629 -8.45 -11.81 -5.66
C PRO A 629 -9.85 -12.27 -6.03
N HIS A 630 -10.82 -11.36 -6.06
CA HIS A 630 -12.21 -11.60 -6.49
C HIS A 630 -12.64 -10.57 -7.53
N THR A 631 -13.84 -10.73 -8.08
CA THR A 631 -14.55 -9.66 -8.81
C THR A 631 -15.97 -9.56 -8.29
N VAL A 632 -16.65 -8.45 -8.54
CA VAL A 632 -18.08 -8.21 -8.33
C VAL A 632 -18.64 -7.81 -9.68
N SER A 633 -19.26 -8.76 -10.35
CA SER A 633 -19.56 -8.67 -11.78
C SER A 633 -21.05 -8.91 -12.03
N ALA A 634 -21.72 -8.06 -12.81
CA ALA A 634 -23.15 -8.19 -13.05
C ALA A 634 -23.51 -9.41 -13.93
N GLY A 635 -24.68 -9.98 -13.70
CA GLY A 635 -25.23 -11.14 -14.41
C GLY A 635 -24.98 -12.46 -13.68
N THR A 636 -24.89 -13.55 -14.46
CA THR A 636 -24.52 -14.88 -13.95
C THR A 636 -23.35 -15.43 -14.75
N PRO A 637 -22.64 -16.47 -14.27
CA PRO A 637 -21.53 -17.06 -15.03
C PRO A 637 -21.92 -17.51 -16.44
N ASP A 638 -23.13 -18.03 -16.61
CA ASP A 638 -23.68 -18.48 -17.89
C ASP A 638 -24.21 -17.35 -18.77
N LYS A 639 -24.51 -16.20 -18.16
CA LYS A 639 -25.02 -15.00 -18.84
C LYS A 639 -24.45 -13.74 -18.17
N PRO A 640 -23.15 -13.45 -18.38
CA PRO A 640 -22.54 -12.25 -17.81
C PRO A 640 -23.16 -10.99 -18.41
N GLU A 641 -23.42 -9.99 -17.58
CA GLU A 641 -23.98 -8.69 -17.95
C GLU A 641 -23.03 -7.57 -17.52
N LEU A 642 -21.72 -7.78 -17.71
CA LEU A 642 -20.61 -6.96 -17.20
C LEU A 642 -20.67 -5.47 -17.59
N GLN A 643 -21.48 -5.13 -18.59
CA GLN A 643 -21.77 -3.75 -18.99
C GLN A 643 -22.63 -2.99 -17.96
N GLU A 644 -23.34 -3.69 -17.08
CA GLU A 644 -24.13 -3.08 -16.01
C GLU A 644 -23.25 -2.65 -14.84
N PHE A 645 -22.34 -3.53 -14.39
CA PHE A 645 -21.20 -3.21 -13.53
C PHE A 645 -20.19 -4.37 -13.52
N ASP A 646 -18.92 -4.03 -13.33
CA ASP A 646 -17.83 -4.99 -13.07
C ASP A 646 -16.74 -4.29 -12.25
N SER A 647 -16.30 -4.92 -11.16
CA SER A 647 -15.25 -4.35 -10.31
C SER A 647 -13.84 -4.52 -10.87
N GLY A 648 -13.67 -5.37 -11.88
CA GLY A 648 -12.37 -5.94 -12.20
C GLY A 648 -11.81 -6.77 -11.04
N VAL A 649 -10.51 -7.08 -11.09
CA VAL A 649 -9.85 -7.83 -10.02
C VAL A 649 -9.71 -6.96 -8.77
N LEU A 650 -10.47 -7.31 -7.73
CA LEU A 650 -10.30 -6.82 -6.37
C LEU A 650 -9.26 -7.68 -5.68
N ASN A 651 -8.11 -7.12 -5.33
CA ASN A 651 -7.13 -7.74 -4.46
C ASN A 651 -7.61 -7.71 -3.00
N PRO A 652 -7.00 -8.49 -2.10
CA PRO A 652 -7.32 -8.42 -0.66
C PRO A 652 -7.22 -6.98 -0.14
N GLY A 653 -8.31 -6.46 0.41
CA GLY A 653 -8.47 -5.09 0.90
C GLY A 653 -9.01 -4.06 -0.10
N ASP A 654 -9.16 -4.43 -1.38
CA ASP A 654 -9.75 -3.55 -2.39
C ASP A 654 -11.26 -3.40 -2.18
N ASN A 655 -11.80 -2.23 -2.55
CA ASN A 655 -13.20 -1.87 -2.39
C ASN A 655 -13.80 -1.44 -3.73
N PHE A 656 -15.06 -1.78 -3.95
CA PHE A 656 -15.81 -1.43 -5.15
C PHE A 656 -17.19 -0.90 -4.79
N GLN A 657 -17.57 0.24 -5.37
CA GLN A 657 -18.90 0.82 -5.18
C GLN A 657 -19.78 0.54 -6.40
N ILE A 658 -21.01 0.06 -6.17
CA ILE A 658 -22.02 -0.09 -7.23
C ILE A 658 -22.91 1.16 -7.29
N ASP A 659 -23.20 1.63 -8.50
CA ASP A 659 -24.24 2.64 -8.75
C ASP A 659 -25.63 2.01 -8.59
N THR A 660 -26.33 2.40 -7.52
CA THR A 660 -27.69 1.95 -7.18
C THR A 660 -28.75 3.01 -7.53
N SER A 661 -28.44 3.96 -8.41
CA SER A 661 -29.38 5.04 -8.79
C SER A 661 -30.66 4.55 -9.49
N LYS A 662 -30.67 3.31 -9.99
CA LYS A 662 -31.80 2.70 -10.69
C LYS A 662 -32.39 1.55 -9.87
N PRO A 663 -33.69 1.60 -9.52
CA PRO A 663 -34.39 0.45 -8.94
C PRO A 663 -34.36 -0.76 -9.88
N GLY A 664 -34.20 -1.94 -9.31
CA GLY A 664 -34.07 -3.17 -10.08
C GLY A 664 -33.56 -4.35 -9.25
N SER A 665 -33.52 -5.51 -9.89
CA SER A 665 -32.88 -6.70 -9.32
C SER A 665 -31.73 -7.09 -10.24
N TYR A 666 -30.53 -7.10 -9.68
CA TYR A 666 -29.27 -7.25 -10.38
C TYR A 666 -28.59 -8.52 -9.86
N PRO A 667 -28.68 -9.65 -10.60
CA PRO A 667 -27.83 -10.79 -10.32
C PRO A 667 -26.37 -10.38 -10.45
N LEU A 668 -25.50 -10.89 -9.58
CA LEU A 668 -24.06 -10.67 -9.68
C LEU A 668 -23.30 -11.96 -9.37
N PHE A 669 -22.07 -12.05 -9.87
CA PHE A 669 -21.20 -13.21 -9.72
C PHE A 669 -19.72 -12.81 -9.64
N CYS A 670 -18.85 -13.73 -9.20
CA CYS A 670 -17.40 -13.56 -9.29
C CYS A 670 -16.87 -14.26 -10.53
N ALA A 671 -16.17 -13.53 -11.40
CA ALA A 671 -15.59 -14.07 -12.62
C ALA A 671 -14.42 -15.04 -12.35
N LEU A 672 -13.69 -14.84 -11.24
CA LEU A 672 -12.61 -15.73 -10.82
C LEU A 672 -13.12 -17.01 -10.17
N HIS A 673 -14.30 -16.93 -9.55
CA HIS A 673 -14.92 -18.00 -8.77
C HIS A 673 -16.40 -18.10 -9.14
N PRO A 674 -16.73 -18.76 -10.27
CA PRO A 674 -18.08 -18.72 -10.86
C PRO A 674 -19.22 -19.20 -9.96
N ASP A 675 -18.93 -20.00 -8.92
CA ASP A 675 -19.94 -20.46 -7.97
C ASP A 675 -20.38 -19.36 -6.97
N MET A 676 -19.64 -18.25 -6.88
CA MET A 676 -20.02 -17.06 -6.13
C MET A 676 -21.10 -16.30 -6.88
N THR A 677 -22.31 -16.26 -6.34
CA THR A 677 -23.42 -15.51 -6.92
C THR A 677 -24.26 -14.85 -5.83
N ALA A 678 -24.85 -13.71 -6.15
CA ALA A 678 -25.79 -13.00 -5.27
C ALA A 678 -26.84 -12.24 -6.07
N LEU A 679 -27.84 -11.69 -5.36
CA LEU A 679 -28.85 -10.81 -5.92
C LEU A 679 -28.85 -9.47 -5.22
N LEU A 680 -28.48 -8.40 -5.93
CA LEU A 680 -28.64 -7.02 -5.46
C LEU A 680 -30.05 -6.52 -5.82
N ILE A 681 -30.84 -6.16 -4.82
CA ILE A 681 -32.18 -5.58 -4.95
C ILE A 681 -32.12 -4.10 -4.58
N VAL A 682 -32.43 -3.27 -5.56
CA VAL A 682 -32.57 -1.81 -5.38
C VAL A 682 -34.05 -1.47 -5.41
N ASN A 683 -34.59 -1.05 -4.27
CA ASN A 683 -36.01 -0.74 -4.04
C ASN A 683 -36.47 0.61 -4.62
#